data_AF-A0A2P6U292-F1
#
_entry.id   AF-A0A2P6U292-F1
#
_cell.length_a   1.000
_cell.length_b   1.000
_cell.length_c   1.000
_cell.angle_alpha   90.00
_cell.angle_beta   90.00
_cell.angle_gamma   90.00
#
_symmetry.space_group_name_H-M   'P 1'
#
loop_
_entity.id
_entity.type
_entity.pdbx_description
1 polymer ?
#
loop_
_entity_poly.entity_id
_entity_poly.type
_entity_poly.pdbx_seq_one_letter_code
_entity_poly.pdbx_strand_id
1 'polypeptide(L)'
;MAASTTLLDVQTTPWGLEYSIHECPRRHRDDVAALFPGTPLDGMLVIPTCQQAQMDLVQMGQKVEDEKDRLLERFVEFAKVVCERLAAAGHWADYIDPCSGLPMVHRGTNAVYGEVEALVTLLGYKTQNAGCCKIILHPKWGSSVYPASMFAKAPLEARADNCYKWWPHNQQHSSQGTEEAARPGWPGAGMSAFEEVGVAPELIRAVEELGWTLPTPIQAECVPLILGGGDIMAAAETGSGKTGAFALPVLQIVHEAIRTRQRSRQNAPAGGGNGGADAPPACVLNAEDRDSVVAISPDGLRCQARSEQAWGGVRGTVGAFGGRVYYEATVSDEGLCRVGWSTQAASLDLGTDRHSFGFGGTGKKSHNRSFDSYGEPYGLNDTVGCLLDCQGGSIAFTKNGQQLGPAFQLPQYLQGQALYPAICLKNAELAVNFGATPFKHGPPPGFVGLASVPRSATASWQDTPSSSGADRKPLAIILEPARDLAEQTHNNFTAFRKFLTDPALRNELFVGGTNPQAQVRALQEGLDIVVGTPGRVMDFIETGKLPCDQVKFFVLDEADRLLDTGNQELIMKMFRRFPQAGAGVSRLQVLLFSATLHSPEVRALADKICQNPIIIDLKGKDAVPETVDHVLVRCDPQEDRSWLQSNPEVFTDNIHALDRTGQPNLDTRENWSEAVKRLKQRYLQRIIDAFQMDQCLIFCRTNFDCDNLEKFLNSLGGGAGGFRGKRETGKENPYSCCVLAGARSMDERRAALEAFKEGDVRFLICTDVAARGIDIQGLPYVINMTLPDRSEDYIHRVGRVGRADTMGLAISLVSSVPEKVWYCTVKGIKPWLAPDAKNTRTNEQGGHTIWYDEPQLLQDVEKRLTRPIPALAADLSLPSEIAARVAGTQAGSGGAAQYGQQRGGGVSKDVMERVQAVRPAVQELARLEHQAQTSFFQLKRKWAAVA
;
A
#
# COMPACT_ATOMS: atom_id res chain seq x y z
N MET A 1 -27.92 40.98 -22.17
CA MET A 1 -27.88 39.56 -22.59
C MET A 1 -27.19 38.79 -21.49
N ALA A 2 -27.95 38.08 -20.66
CA ALA A 2 -27.41 37.26 -19.58
C ALA A 2 -26.90 35.94 -20.17
N ALA A 3 -25.60 35.67 -20.05
CA ALA A 3 -25.01 34.40 -20.41
C ALA A 3 -25.28 33.40 -19.26
N SER A 4 -25.97 32.31 -19.59
CA SER A 4 -26.24 31.19 -18.71
C SER A 4 -24.93 30.47 -18.39
N THR A 5 -24.41 30.61 -17.18
CA THR A 5 -23.36 29.73 -16.64
C THR A 5 -23.99 28.38 -16.35
N THR A 6 -23.68 27.37 -17.17
CA THR A 6 -24.17 26.00 -16.98
C THR A 6 -23.53 25.42 -15.71
N LEU A 7 -24.32 25.22 -14.65
CA LEU A 7 -23.90 24.43 -13.49
C LEU A 7 -23.64 22.99 -13.95
N LEU A 8 -22.41 22.50 -13.77
CA LEU A 8 -22.07 21.09 -13.97
C LEU A 8 -22.60 20.25 -12.78
N ASP A 9 -23.13 19.06 -13.07
CA ASP A 9 -23.69 18.12 -12.08
C ASP A 9 -22.65 17.63 -11.05
N VAL A 10 -23.11 17.34 -9.82
CA VAL A 10 -22.33 16.70 -8.75
C VAL A 10 -21.86 15.30 -9.18
N GLN A 11 -20.56 15.01 -9.03
CA GLN A 11 -19.96 13.74 -9.46
C GLN A 11 -19.55 12.88 -8.24
N THR A 12 -19.48 11.56 -8.41
CA THR A 12 -19.11 10.59 -7.35
C THR A 12 -17.80 9.86 -7.72
N THR A 13 -16.88 9.67 -6.77
CA THR A 13 -15.64 8.88 -6.97
C THR A 13 -15.98 7.40 -7.22
N PRO A 14 -15.04 6.60 -7.78
CA PRO A 14 -15.20 5.15 -7.92
C PRO A 14 -15.50 4.38 -6.61
N TRP A 15 -15.36 5.07 -5.46
CA TRP A 15 -15.55 4.54 -4.12
C TRP A 15 -16.77 5.12 -3.39
N GLY A 16 -17.54 6.01 -4.04
CA GLY A 16 -18.79 6.55 -3.51
C GLY A 16 -18.71 7.92 -2.82
N LEU A 17 -17.75 8.79 -3.16
CA LEU A 17 -17.55 10.10 -2.52
C LEU A 17 -17.85 11.28 -3.46
N GLU A 18 -18.56 12.32 -3.04
CA GLU A 18 -19.12 13.39 -3.90
C GLU A 18 -18.20 14.64 -4.08
N TYR A 19 -18.26 15.34 -5.24
CA TYR A 19 -17.45 16.56 -5.56
C TYR A 19 -17.96 17.47 -6.72
N SER A 20 -17.33 18.65 -6.93
CA SER A 20 -17.66 19.69 -7.95
C SER A 20 -16.48 20.12 -8.85
N ILE A 21 -16.72 20.49 -10.12
CA ILE A 21 -15.72 20.82 -11.16
C ILE A 21 -15.99 22.20 -11.81
N HIS A 22 -14.96 23.00 -12.13
CA HIS A 22 -15.09 24.28 -12.86
C HIS A 22 -14.04 24.49 -13.97
N GLU A 23 -14.39 25.19 -15.07
CA GLU A 23 -13.47 25.62 -16.13
C GLU A 23 -12.65 26.86 -15.76
N CYS A 24 -11.46 27.00 -16.35
CA CYS A 24 -10.63 28.21 -16.21
C CYS A 24 -11.33 29.45 -16.83
N PRO A 25 -11.52 30.56 -16.06
CA PRO A 25 -12.19 31.77 -16.53
C PRO A 25 -11.53 32.38 -17.78
N ARG A 26 -12.33 32.75 -18.79
CA ARG A 26 -11.86 33.26 -20.09
C ARG A 26 -10.89 34.45 -20.00
N ARG A 27 -11.04 35.30 -18.98
CA ARG A 27 -10.26 36.54 -18.80
C ARG A 27 -8.80 36.33 -18.39
N HIS A 28 -8.43 35.13 -17.91
CA HIS A 28 -7.07 34.80 -17.44
C HIS A 28 -6.38 33.73 -18.30
N ARG A 29 -7.03 33.26 -19.37
CA ARG A 29 -6.44 32.25 -20.26
C ARG A 29 -5.13 32.72 -20.88
N ASP A 30 -5.03 33.99 -21.28
CA ASP A 30 -3.83 34.52 -21.93
C ASP A 30 -2.65 34.66 -20.97
N ASP A 31 -2.90 35.03 -19.70
CA ASP A 31 -1.87 35.08 -18.65
C ASP A 31 -1.37 33.68 -18.27
N VAL A 32 -2.27 32.70 -18.19
CA VAL A 32 -1.91 31.29 -17.97
C VAL A 32 -1.18 30.71 -19.19
N ALA A 33 -1.55 31.11 -20.42
CA ALA A 33 -0.85 30.69 -21.64
C ALA A 33 0.58 31.20 -21.69
N ALA A 34 0.81 32.41 -21.17
CA ALA A 34 2.14 33.02 -21.08
C ALA A 34 3.06 32.31 -20.06
N LEU A 35 2.49 31.70 -19.01
CA LEU A 35 3.22 30.90 -18.03
C LEU A 35 3.58 29.49 -18.54
N PHE A 36 2.78 28.93 -19.46
CA PHE A 36 2.98 27.58 -20.04
C PHE A 36 3.01 27.59 -21.57
N PRO A 37 3.98 28.26 -22.21
CA PRO A 37 4.00 28.42 -23.67
C PRO A 37 4.04 27.07 -24.40
N GLY A 38 3.07 26.84 -25.29
CA GLY A 38 2.93 25.62 -26.08
C GLY A 38 1.94 24.58 -25.55
N THR A 39 1.28 24.83 -24.42
CA THR A 39 0.27 23.93 -23.83
C THR A 39 -1.16 24.34 -24.24
N PRO A 40 -1.99 23.44 -24.82
CA PRO A 40 -3.39 23.75 -25.11
C PRO A 40 -4.18 23.95 -23.81
N LEU A 41 -4.81 25.11 -23.64
CA LEU A 41 -5.58 25.47 -22.42
C LEU A 41 -7.05 25.07 -22.46
N ASP A 42 -7.53 24.53 -23.59
CA ASP A 42 -8.89 24.00 -23.68
C ASP A 42 -9.03 22.72 -22.84
N GLY A 43 -9.99 22.72 -21.90
CA GLY A 43 -10.21 21.63 -20.95
C GLY A 43 -9.46 21.76 -19.60
N MET A 44 -8.84 22.91 -19.32
CA MET A 44 -8.19 23.17 -18.02
C MET A 44 -9.24 23.42 -16.93
N LEU A 45 -9.21 22.61 -15.87
CA LEU A 45 -10.14 22.66 -14.75
C LEU A 45 -9.49 23.29 -13.51
N VAL A 46 -10.17 24.25 -12.89
CA VAL A 46 -9.74 24.91 -11.65
C VAL A 46 -10.65 24.41 -10.52
N ILE A 47 -10.06 23.80 -9.48
CA ILE A 47 -10.81 23.33 -8.30
C ILE A 47 -10.48 24.25 -7.12
N PRO A 48 -11.31 25.27 -6.83
CA PRO A 48 -11.15 26.08 -5.64
C PRO A 48 -11.71 25.34 -4.43
N THR A 49 -10.85 25.02 -3.46
CA THR A 49 -11.26 24.49 -2.16
C THR A 49 -11.31 25.63 -1.14
N CYS A 50 -12.50 26.19 -0.89
CA CYS A 50 -12.73 27.12 0.22
C CYS A 50 -13.31 26.32 1.40
N GLN A 51 -12.49 26.00 2.40
CA GLN A 51 -12.90 25.19 3.56
C GLN A 51 -13.42 25.98 4.78
N GLN A 52 -13.64 27.30 4.68
CA GLN A 52 -14.14 28.11 5.81
C GLN A 52 -15.21 29.15 5.43
N ALA A 53 -16.24 28.75 4.69
CA ALA A 53 -17.49 29.52 4.71
C ALA A 53 -18.48 28.81 5.63
N GLN A 54 -18.91 29.44 6.73
CA GLN A 54 -20.12 29.07 7.48
C GLN A 54 -21.40 29.34 6.65
N MET A 55 -21.36 29.13 5.33
CA MET A 55 -22.39 29.46 4.38
C MET A 55 -22.46 28.38 3.32
N ASP A 56 -23.68 27.92 3.06
CA ASP A 56 -24.01 27.01 1.96
C ASP A 56 -23.77 27.73 0.62
N LEU A 57 -22.62 27.47 -0.01
CA LEU A 57 -22.21 28.12 -1.26
C LEU A 57 -23.05 27.66 -2.47
N VAL A 58 -23.90 26.64 -2.31
CA VAL A 58 -24.82 26.15 -3.34
C VAL A 58 -26.03 27.09 -3.50
N GLN A 59 -26.33 27.94 -2.50
CA GLN A 59 -27.55 28.78 -2.50
C GLN A 59 -27.36 30.24 -2.96
N MET A 60 -26.15 30.73 -3.24
CA MET A 60 -25.88 32.19 -3.28
C MET A 60 -25.53 32.83 -4.64
N GLY A 61 -25.48 32.09 -5.76
CA GLY A 61 -25.32 32.68 -7.10
C GLY A 61 -24.07 33.57 -7.32
N GLN A 62 -24.19 34.56 -8.21
CA GLN A 62 -23.13 35.37 -8.87
C GLN A 62 -21.97 35.90 -7.97
N LYS A 63 -22.19 36.13 -6.66
CA LYS A 63 -21.18 36.70 -5.75
C LYS A 63 -20.02 35.74 -5.41
N VAL A 64 -20.21 34.44 -5.61
CA VAL A 64 -19.18 33.41 -5.36
C VAL A 64 -18.16 33.32 -6.50
N GLU A 65 -18.53 33.69 -7.72
CA GLU A 65 -17.62 33.68 -8.87
C GLU A 65 -16.61 34.83 -8.81
N ASP A 66 -17.03 36.04 -8.39
CA ASP A 66 -16.15 37.22 -8.28
C ASP A 66 -15.00 37.02 -7.25
N GLU A 67 -15.26 36.28 -6.17
CA GLU A 67 -14.29 36.02 -5.09
C GLU A 67 -13.30 34.90 -5.48
N LYS A 68 -13.78 33.86 -6.20
CA LYS A 68 -12.94 32.78 -6.75
C LYS A 68 -11.98 33.30 -7.82
N ASP A 69 -12.49 34.21 -8.65
CA ASP A 69 -11.73 34.91 -9.68
C ASP A 69 -10.60 35.78 -9.08
N ARG A 70 -10.84 36.47 -7.95
CA ARG A 70 -9.81 37.25 -7.24
C ARG A 70 -8.69 36.41 -6.61
N LEU A 71 -8.99 35.21 -6.15
CA LEU A 71 -7.98 34.30 -5.59
C LEU A 71 -7.08 33.73 -6.69
N LEU A 72 -7.67 33.41 -7.85
CA LEU A 72 -6.93 33.00 -9.03
C LEU A 72 -6.00 34.12 -9.53
N GLU A 73 -6.47 35.37 -9.54
CA GLU A 73 -5.67 36.56 -9.89
C GLU A 73 -4.41 36.70 -9.03
N ARG A 74 -4.54 36.59 -7.70
CA ARG A 74 -3.39 36.73 -6.78
C ARG A 74 -2.39 35.58 -6.90
N PHE A 75 -2.85 34.38 -7.19
CA PHE A 75 -1.98 33.23 -7.44
C PHE A 75 -1.17 33.39 -8.74
N VAL A 76 -1.82 33.83 -9.82
CA VAL A 76 -1.16 34.10 -11.10
C VAL A 76 -0.13 35.23 -10.95
N GLU A 77 -0.45 36.28 -10.19
CA GLU A 77 0.46 37.40 -9.92
C GLU A 77 1.71 36.96 -9.11
N PHE A 78 1.52 36.13 -8.08
CA PHE A 78 2.62 35.53 -7.32
C PHE A 78 3.51 34.63 -8.19
N ALA A 79 2.89 33.74 -8.98
CA ALA A 79 3.62 32.83 -9.86
C ALA A 79 4.50 33.57 -10.88
N LYS A 80 3.96 34.66 -11.44
CA LYS A 80 4.68 35.52 -12.38
C LYS A 80 5.93 36.14 -11.76
N VAL A 81 5.84 36.68 -10.54
CA VAL A 81 6.98 37.30 -9.84
C VAL A 81 8.10 36.29 -9.54
N VAL A 82 7.74 35.06 -9.17
CA VAL A 82 8.72 33.99 -8.89
C VAL A 82 9.42 33.55 -10.17
N CYS A 83 8.68 33.33 -11.26
CA CYS A 83 9.24 32.93 -12.55
C CYS A 83 10.15 34.00 -13.16
N GLU A 84 9.77 35.29 -13.10
CA GLU A 84 10.61 36.40 -13.60
C GLU A 84 11.94 36.51 -12.84
N ARG A 85 11.94 36.25 -11.53
CA ARG A 85 13.16 36.29 -10.70
C ARG A 85 14.06 35.08 -10.88
N LEU A 86 13.48 33.89 -11.08
CA LEU A 86 14.25 32.69 -11.43
C LEU A 86 14.93 32.86 -12.79
N ALA A 87 14.21 33.42 -13.77
CA ALA A 87 14.76 33.72 -15.09
C ALA A 87 15.94 34.72 -15.00
N ALA A 88 15.84 35.75 -14.15
CA ALA A 88 16.93 36.70 -13.90
C ALA A 88 18.17 36.06 -13.24
N ALA A 89 17.99 34.93 -12.53
CA ALA A 89 19.08 34.15 -11.92
C ALA A 89 19.58 33.00 -12.81
N GLY A 90 19.09 32.87 -14.04
CA GLY A 90 19.49 31.80 -14.98
C GLY A 90 18.81 30.45 -14.73
N HIS A 91 17.74 30.42 -13.93
CA HIS A 91 16.96 29.23 -13.60
C HIS A 91 15.57 29.29 -14.25
N TRP A 92 14.97 28.13 -14.51
CA TRP A 92 13.62 27.99 -15.08
C TRP A 92 12.79 27.09 -14.18
N ALA A 93 11.52 27.41 -13.94
CA ALA A 93 10.56 26.56 -13.22
C ALA A 93 9.42 26.16 -14.15
N ASP A 94 8.99 24.89 -14.08
CA ASP A 94 7.90 24.40 -14.93
C ASP A 94 6.53 24.58 -14.30
N TYR A 95 6.45 24.62 -12.96
CA TYR A 95 5.21 24.86 -12.22
C TYR A 95 5.50 25.32 -10.78
N ILE A 96 4.55 26.00 -10.14
CA ILE A 96 4.64 26.42 -8.73
C ILE A 96 3.55 25.70 -7.94
N ASP A 97 3.93 24.94 -6.93
CA ASP A 97 2.98 24.25 -6.06
C ASP A 97 2.15 25.28 -5.26
N PRO A 98 0.81 25.31 -5.41
CA PRO A 98 -0.03 26.32 -4.76
C PRO A 98 -0.14 26.15 -3.25
N CYS A 99 0.14 24.96 -2.71
CA CYS A 99 0.03 24.70 -1.28
C CYS A 99 1.28 25.14 -0.50
N SER A 100 2.47 24.99 -1.08
CA SER A 100 3.74 25.38 -0.47
C SER A 100 4.29 26.72 -0.96
N GLY A 101 3.82 27.23 -2.09
CA GLY A 101 4.38 28.41 -2.76
C GLY A 101 5.77 28.17 -3.38
N LEU A 102 6.21 26.90 -3.48
CA LEU A 102 7.55 26.53 -3.94
C LEU A 102 7.60 26.34 -5.47
N PRO A 103 8.62 26.89 -6.16
CA PRO A 103 8.85 26.60 -7.57
C PRO A 103 9.42 25.19 -7.75
N MET A 104 8.75 24.39 -8.58
CA MET A 104 9.17 23.04 -8.96
C MET A 104 9.80 23.08 -10.36
N VAL A 105 11.04 22.60 -10.46
CA VAL A 105 11.90 22.70 -11.65
C VAL A 105 12.04 21.34 -12.33
N HIS A 106 12.10 21.32 -13.67
CA HIS A 106 12.29 20.12 -14.50
C HIS A 106 13.46 19.23 -14.06
N ARG A 107 13.32 17.93 -14.36
CA ARG A 107 14.37 16.89 -14.36
C ARG A 107 15.72 17.45 -14.79
N GLY A 108 16.68 17.49 -13.86
CA GLY A 108 18.09 17.76 -14.17
C GLY A 108 18.92 18.32 -13.01
N THR A 109 18.30 18.92 -11.99
CA THR A 109 19.03 19.54 -10.87
C THR A 109 18.53 19.00 -9.52
N ASN A 110 19.22 17.98 -9.00
CA ASN A 110 18.88 17.22 -7.79
C ASN A 110 19.31 17.89 -6.46
N ALA A 111 19.54 19.20 -6.41
CA ALA A 111 20.33 19.80 -5.32
C ALA A 111 19.59 20.72 -4.34
N VAL A 112 18.26 20.82 -4.37
CA VAL A 112 17.56 21.92 -3.64
C VAL A 112 16.78 21.45 -2.40
N TYR A 113 16.46 20.16 -2.25
CA TYR A 113 15.65 19.69 -1.10
C TYR A 113 16.37 19.81 0.26
N GLY A 114 17.67 19.52 0.32
CA GLY A 114 18.45 19.65 1.57
C GLY A 114 18.68 21.10 2.02
N GLU A 115 18.71 22.06 1.09
CA GLU A 115 18.85 23.49 1.42
C GLU A 115 17.53 24.09 1.92
N VAL A 116 16.39 23.54 1.51
CA VAL A 116 15.04 23.93 1.95
C VAL A 116 14.73 23.43 3.37
N GLU A 117 15.06 22.17 3.70
CA GLU A 117 14.88 21.63 5.07
C GLU A 117 15.78 22.34 6.11
N ALA A 118 17.02 22.65 5.72
CA ALA A 118 17.95 23.40 6.56
C ALA A 118 17.42 24.81 6.86
N LEU A 119 16.76 25.48 5.90
CA LEU A 119 16.13 26.78 6.11
C LEU A 119 14.95 26.70 7.10
N VAL A 120 14.09 25.69 6.98
CA VAL A 120 12.90 25.50 7.84
C VAL A 120 13.30 25.26 9.30
N THR A 121 14.35 24.46 9.52
CA THR A 121 14.83 24.13 10.87
C THR A 121 15.57 25.29 11.53
N LEU A 122 16.35 26.05 10.76
CA LEU A 122 17.16 27.16 11.28
C LEU A 122 16.34 28.44 11.56
N LEU A 123 15.15 28.55 10.98
CA LEU A 123 14.23 29.68 11.15
C LEU A 123 13.11 29.43 12.18
N GLY A 124 13.02 28.22 12.75
CA GLY A 124 12.00 27.88 13.75
C GLY A 124 10.56 27.97 13.25
N TYR A 125 10.34 27.81 11.94
CA TYR A 125 9.02 27.83 11.32
C TYR A 125 8.22 26.58 11.74
N LYS A 126 6.99 26.79 12.21
CA LYS A 126 5.94 25.75 12.28
C LYS A 126 4.81 26.20 11.35
N THR A 127 4.54 25.45 10.29
CA THR A 127 3.40 25.70 9.42
C THR A 127 2.11 25.38 10.18
N GLN A 128 1.40 26.41 10.62
CA GLN A 128 0.01 26.29 11.04
C GLN A 128 -0.85 26.90 9.93
N ASN A 129 -1.71 26.08 9.31
CA ASN A 129 -2.76 26.45 8.34
C ASN A 129 -2.29 26.86 6.93
N ALA A 130 -2.13 25.90 6.02
CA ALA A 130 -2.12 26.16 4.58
C ALA A 130 -3.11 25.24 3.85
N GLY A 131 -4.37 25.63 3.82
CA GLY A 131 -5.35 25.16 2.84
C GLY A 131 -5.73 26.32 1.94
N CYS A 132 -5.69 26.13 0.61
CA CYS A 132 -6.63 26.66 -0.41
C CYS A 132 -6.07 26.45 -1.84
N CYS A 133 -6.89 25.83 -2.70
CA CYS A 133 -6.77 25.67 -4.17
C CYS A 133 -5.72 24.67 -4.72
N LYS A 134 -6.17 23.68 -5.49
CA LYS A 134 -5.31 22.80 -6.31
C LYS A 134 -5.70 22.93 -7.79
N ILE A 135 -4.73 23.19 -8.67
CA ILE A 135 -4.93 23.26 -10.13
C ILE A 135 -4.39 21.97 -10.75
N ILE A 136 -5.17 21.34 -11.62
CA ILE A 136 -4.80 20.10 -12.31
C ILE A 136 -4.72 20.38 -13.82
N LEU A 137 -3.59 20.05 -14.44
CA LEU A 137 -3.37 20.10 -15.90
C LEU A 137 -3.21 18.67 -16.43
N HIS A 138 -4.00 18.20 -17.44
CA HIS A 138 -3.45 17.61 -18.67
C HIS A 138 -4.48 17.11 -19.74
N PRO A 139 -4.29 17.38 -21.05
CA PRO A 139 -5.10 16.90 -22.21
C PRO A 139 -4.98 15.41 -22.63
N LYS A 140 -4.49 14.51 -21.77
CA LYS A 140 -4.32 13.05 -22.08
C LYS A 140 -5.01 12.13 -21.08
N TRP A 141 -5.74 12.69 -20.13
CA TRP A 141 -6.43 11.94 -19.09
C TRP A 141 -7.86 11.68 -19.55
N GLY A 142 -8.09 10.47 -20.07
CA GLY A 142 -9.42 10.05 -20.48
C GLY A 142 -10.41 10.13 -19.32
N SER A 143 -11.44 10.97 -19.49
CA SER A 143 -12.75 10.99 -18.81
C SER A 143 -12.85 10.75 -17.29
N SER A 144 -11.76 10.79 -16.52
CA SER A 144 -11.76 10.55 -15.07
C SER A 144 -11.19 11.76 -14.34
N VAL A 145 -12.07 12.55 -13.73
CA VAL A 145 -11.71 13.66 -12.85
C VAL A 145 -11.59 13.12 -11.43
N TYR A 146 -10.46 13.39 -10.77
CA TYR A 146 -10.21 12.97 -9.39
C TYR A 146 -10.36 14.18 -8.45
N PRO A 147 -11.18 14.11 -7.39
CA PRO A 147 -11.48 15.28 -6.58
C PRO A 147 -10.54 15.41 -5.40
N ALA A 148 -10.00 16.61 -5.22
CA ALA A 148 -9.26 16.99 -4.02
C ALA A 148 -10.15 17.27 -2.79
N SER A 149 -11.48 17.11 -2.91
CA SER A 149 -12.49 17.57 -1.93
C SER A 149 -12.99 16.50 -0.95
N MET A 150 -12.28 15.39 -0.76
CA MET A 150 -12.66 14.37 0.23
C MET A 150 -12.38 14.73 1.71
N PHE A 151 -12.21 16.02 2.02
CA PHE A 151 -12.16 16.56 3.38
C PHE A 151 -13.26 17.60 3.59
N ALA A 152 -14.49 17.14 3.85
CA ALA A 152 -15.47 17.82 4.71
C ALA A 152 -16.65 16.88 4.99
N LYS A 153 -16.87 16.58 6.27
CA LYS A 153 -17.89 15.64 6.78
C LYS A 153 -19.30 16.22 6.70
N ALA A 154 -20.27 15.39 6.35
CA ALA A 154 -21.72 15.62 6.49
C ALA A 154 -22.17 15.64 7.99
N PRO A 155 -23.37 16.17 8.31
CA PRO A 155 -23.63 17.06 9.44
C PRO A 155 -23.99 16.36 10.77
N LEU A 156 -23.76 17.08 11.87
CA LEU A 156 -24.47 16.91 13.14
C LEU A 156 -25.48 18.05 13.27
N GLU A 157 -26.72 17.68 13.64
CA GLU A 157 -27.89 18.52 13.98
C GLU A 157 -28.94 18.73 12.86
N ALA A 158 -29.76 17.68 12.65
CA ALA A 158 -31.19 17.90 12.54
C ALA A 158 -31.74 18.11 13.95
N ARG A 159 -32.23 19.34 14.15
CA ARG A 159 -32.75 20.00 15.35
C ARG A 159 -33.64 19.17 16.28
N ALA A 160 -33.52 19.47 17.57
CA ALA A 160 -34.62 19.42 18.52
C ALA A 160 -35.77 20.35 18.05
N ASP A 161 -36.95 19.79 17.81
CA ASP A 161 -38.19 20.11 18.57
C ASP A 161 -39.44 19.51 17.90
N ASN A 162 -40.28 18.90 18.74
CA ASN A 162 -41.63 18.34 18.50
C ASN A 162 -41.78 16.99 17.79
N CYS A 163 -41.69 15.92 18.60
CA CYS A 163 -42.80 14.97 18.71
C CYS A 163 -42.89 14.41 20.14
N TYR A 164 -43.90 14.88 20.89
CA TYR A 164 -44.28 14.44 22.22
C TYR A 164 -44.99 13.07 22.22
N LYS A 165 -44.93 12.40 23.39
CA LYS A 165 -45.69 11.21 23.89
C LYS A 165 -44.99 9.87 23.57
N TRP A 166 -44.47 9.10 24.53
CA TRP A 166 -45.13 8.55 25.74
C TRP A 166 -44.15 8.31 26.93
N TRP A 167 -44.72 8.37 28.14
CA TRP A 167 -44.28 8.31 29.57
C TRP A 167 -43.82 6.88 30.04
N PRO A 168 -43.45 6.53 31.33
CA PRO A 168 -43.17 7.26 32.61
C PRO A 168 -41.84 6.98 33.36
N HIS A 169 -41.50 7.89 34.30
CA HIS A 169 -41.01 7.74 35.70
C HIS A 169 -39.94 6.67 36.09
N ASN A 170 -38.96 6.97 36.96
CA ASN A 170 -39.13 7.40 38.36
C ASN A 170 -37.81 7.88 39.01
N GLN A 171 -37.91 8.92 39.88
CA GLN A 171 -37.30 9.15 41.22
C GLN A 171 -35.83 8.76 41.53
N GLN A 172 -35.08 9.35 42.46
CA GLN A 172 -34.98 10.59 43.28
C GLN A 172 -33.76 10.34 44.22
N HIS A 173 -33.08 11.41 44.69
CA HIS A 173 -32.24 11.58 45.91
C HIS A 173 -30.90 12.30 45.59
N SER A 174 -30.74 13.62 45.84
CA SER A 174 -30.58 14.38 47.11
C SER A 174 -29.32 14.02 47.92
N SER A 175 -28.29 14.89 47.87
CA SER A 175 -27.75 15.75 48.98
C SER A 175 -26.63 15.09 49.79
N GLN A 176 -25.53 15.68 50.25
CA GLN A 176 -24.89 17.01 50.24
C GLN A 176 -23.47 16.78 50.82
N GLY A 177 -22.48 17.61 50.46
CA GLY A 177 -21.16 17.63 51.14
C GLY A 177 -20.10 18.36 50.32
N THR A 178 -19.84 19.62 50.67
CA THR A 178 -18.97 20.59 49.98
C THR A 178 -17.51 20.52 50.42
N GLU A 179 -16.57 20.57 49.47
CA GLU A 179 -15.30 21.32 49.57
C GLU A 179 -14.69 21.49 48.16
N GLU A 180 -13.93 22.57 47.99
CA GLU A 180 -13.59 23.30 46.76
C GLU A 180 -13.06 22.47 45.57
N ALA A 181 -13.71 22.61 44.40
CA ALA A 181 -13.16 22.22 43.11
C ALA A 181 -13.11 23.43 42.16
N ALA A 182 -11.94 23.60 41.55
CA ALA A 182 -11.64 24.57 40.50
C ALA A 182 -12.70 24.58 39.38
N ARG A 183 -12.97 25.78 38.86
CA ARG A 183 -13.79 25.98 37.65
C ARG A 183 -13.16 25.23 36.47
N PRO A 184 -13.94 24.52 35.63
CA PRO A 184 -13.41 23.89 34.43
C PRO A 184 -13.10 24.95 33.38
N GLY A 185 -11.81 25.11 33.09
CA GLY A 185 -11.34 25.82 31.91
C GLY A 185 -11.59 24.96 30.67
N TRP A 186 -12.21 25.56 29.67
CA TRP A 186 -12.36 25.05 28.31
C TRP A 186 -10.97 24.84 27.68
N PRO A 187 -10.55 23.62 27.29
CA PRO A 187 -9.41 23.46 26.40
C PRO A 187 -9.91 23.49 24.96
N GLY A 188 -9.53 24.53 24.22
CA GLY A 188 -9.57 24.49 22.76
C GLY A 188 -8.66 23.38 22.27
N ALA A 189 -9.24 22.34 21.67
CA ALA A 189 -8.49 21.29 21.00
C ALA A 189 -7.94 21.84 19.68
N GLY A 190 -6.61 21.90 19.57
CA GLY A 190 -5.95 22.02 18.27
C GLY A 190 -6.19 20.75 17.45
N MET A 191 -6.32 20.90 16.13
CA MET A 191 -6.51 19.82 15.17
C MET A 191 -5.32 18.84 15.22
N SER A 192 -5.57 17.53 15.11
CA SER A 192 -4.51 16.51 15.09
C SER A 192 -3.81 16.47 13.72
N ALA A 193 -2.49 16.31 13.65
CA ALA A 193 -1.76 16.28 12.38
C ALA A 193 -2.17 15.10 11.46
N PHE A 194 -2.69 14.01 12.03
CA PHE A 194 -3.25 12.91 11.24
C PHE A 194 -4.60 13.25 10.59
N GLU A 195 -5.33 14.24 11.14
CA GLU A 195 -6.57 14.75 10.56
C GLU A 195 -6.29 15.54 9.27
N GLU A 196 -5.16 16.25 9.21
CA GLU A 196 -4.74 17.03 8.04
C GLU A 196 -4.45 16.16 6.80
N VAL A 197 -3.98 14.93 7.02
CA VAL A 197 -3.72 13.94 5.94
C VAL A 197 -4.89 13.00 5.69
N GLY A 198 -5.97 13.16 6.47
CA GLY A 198 -7.26 12.56 6.17
C GLY A 198 -7.67 11.28 6.89
N VAL A 199 -6.96 10.96 7.97
CA VAL A 199 -7.26 9.77 8.76
C VAL A 199 -8.54 9.99 9.57
N ALA A 200 -9.42 8.99 9.59
CA ALA A 200 -10.67 9.05 10.34
C ALA A 200 -10.42 9.18 11.86
N PRO A 201 -11.25 9.91 12.61
CA PRO A 201 -11.06 10.13 14.05
C PRO A 201 -10.89 8.84 14.88
N GLU A 202 -11.58 7.76 14.49
CA GLU A 202 -11.47 6.44 15.11
C GLU A 202 -10.06 5.85 14.95
N LEU A 203 -9.45 6.04 13.79
CA LEU A 203 -8.09 5.61 13.50
C LEU A 203 -7.05 6.53 14.15
N ILE A 204 -7.30 7.85 14.18
CA ILE A 204 -6.47 8.83 14.90
C ILE A 204 -6.36 8.43 16.38
N ARG A 205 -7.50 8.14 17.01
CA ARG A 205 -7.53 7.68 18.40
C ARG A 205 -6.72 6.38 18.60
N ALA A 206 -6.76 5.47 17.64
CA ALA A 206 -5.99 4.22 17.71
C ALA A 206 -4.48 4.48 17.66
N VAL A 207 -4.02 5.36 16.76
CA VAL A 207 -2.59 5.67 16.63
C VAL A 207 -2.08 6.55 17.78
N GLU A 208 -2.90 7.43 18.33
CA GLU A 208 -2.57 8.23 19.52
C GLU A 208 -2.38 7.34 20.77
N GLU A 209 -3.19 6.29 20.95
CA GLU A 209 -2.98 5.29 22.01
C GLU A 209 -1.69 4.49 21.84
N LEU A 210 -1.18 4.39 20.61
CA LEU A 210 0.12 3.80 20.29
C LEU A 210 1.28 4.81 20.41
N GLY A 211 1.00 6.05 20.82
CA GLY A 211 1.97 7.11 21.01
C GLY A 211 2.35 7.87 19.73
N TRP A 212 1.59 7.71 18.63
CA TRP A 212 1.86 8.42 17.38
C TRP A 212 1.23 9.81 17.45
N THR A 213 2.07 10.84 17.45
CA THR A 213 1.63 12.23 17.55
C THR A 213 1.61 12.96 16.21
N LEU A 214 2.47 12.57 15.27
CA LEU A 214 2.58 13.15 13.93
C LEU A 214 2.73 12.03 12.88
N PRO A 215 2.18 12.21 11.67
CA PRO A 215 2.43 11.30 10.56
C PRO A 215 3.91 11.34 10.17
N THR A 216 4.48 10.17 9.86
CA THR A 216 5.83 10.12 9.28
C THR A 216 5.81 10.67 7.84
N PRO A 217 6.95 11.07 7.26
CA PRO A 217 6.98 11.59 5.89
C PRO A 217 6.32 10.67 4.86
N ILE A 218 6.55 9.35 4.96
CA ILE A 218 5.91 8.39 4.05
C ILE A 218 4.40 8.27 4.27
N GLN A 219 3.92 8.47 5.52
CA GLN A 219 2.49 8.49 5.82
C GLN A 219 1.84 9.77 5.28
N ALA A 220 2.49 10.92 5.47
CA ALA A 220 1.98 12.21 5.00
C ALA A 220 1.80 12.26 3.48
N GLU A 221 2.70 11.60 2.73
CA GLU A 221 2.60 11.49 1.27
C GLU A 221 1.63 10.39 0.83
N CYS A 222 1.77 9.17 1.34
CA CYS A 222 1.01 8.02 0.83
C CYS A 222 -0.46 8.05 1.24
N VAL A 223 -0.78 8.38 2.49
CA VAL A 223 -2.16 8.29 3.02
C VAL A 223 -3.17 9.04 2.14
N PRO A 224 -2.99 10.34 1.83
CA PRO A 224 -3.95 11.07 1.00
C PRO A 224 -4.03 10.54 -0.44
N LEU A 225 -2.92 10.05 -0.99
CA LEU A 225 -2.89 9.48 -2.35
C LEU A 225 -3.61 8.12 -2.43
N ILE A 226 -3.49 7.29 -1.38
CA ILE A 226 -4.21 6.02 -1.29
C ILE A 226 -5.70 6.27 -1.11
N LEU A 227 -6.10 7.23 -0.25
CA LEU A 227 -7.50 7.67 -0.14
C LEU A 227 -8.06 8.19 -1.47
N GLY A 228 -7.21 8.81 -2.30
CA GLY A 228 -7.56 9.25 -3.66
C GLY A 228 -7.81 8.12 -4.67
N GLY A 229 -7.48 6.86 -4.35
CA GLY A 229 -7.76 5.70 -5.19
C GLY A 229 -6.73 5.40 -6.27
N GLY A 230 -5.56 6.06 -6.25
CA GLY A 230 -4.46 5.82 -7.20
C GLY A 230 -3.55 4.67 -6.79
N ASP A 231 -2.93 3.99 -7.75
CA ASP A 231 -1.89 3.01 -7.45
C ASP A 231 -0.65 3.74 -6.91
N ILE A 232 0.06 3.11 -5.97
CA ILE A 232 1.22 3.71 -5.31
C ILE A 232 2.42 2.79 -5.43
N MET A 233 3.58 3.39 -5.71
CA MET A 233 4.88 2.81 -5.50
C MET A 233 5.64 3.66 -4.50
N ALA A 234 5.97 3.11 -3.34
CA ALA A 234 6.58 3.82 -2.24
C ALA A 234 7.93 3.20 -1.84
N ALA A 235 8.99 4.00 -1.88
CA ALA A 235 10.31 3.68 -1.35
C ALA A 235 10.56 4.45 -0.06
N ALA A 236 10.77 3.72 1.03
CA ALA A 236 11.20 4.27 2.30
C ALA A 236 11.92 3.20 3.13
N GLU A 237 12.77 3.62 4.06
CA GLU A 237 13.51 2.71 4.93
C GLU A 237 12.58 1.83 5.79
N THR A 238 13.06 0.67 6.25
CA THR A 238 12.32 -0.13 7.23
C THR A 238 12.27 0.64 8.56
N GLY A 239 11.08 0.75 9.18
CA GLY A 239 10.87 1.57 10.38
C GLY A 239 10.31 2.97 10.11
N SER A 240 10.31 3.44 8.85
CA SER A 240 9.76 4.75 8.45
C SER A 240 8.23 4.89 8.58
N GLY A 241 7.52 3.85 9.02
CA GLY A 241 6.07 3.86 9.17
C GLY A 241 5.28 3.43 7.92
N LYS A 242 5.91 2.74 6.95
CA LYS A 242 5.26 2.20 5.72
C LYS A 242 3.97 1.45 6.00
N THR A 243 3.95 0.59 7.02
CA THR A 243 2.75 -0.16 7.40
C THR A 243 1.58 0.76 7.75
N GLY A 244 1.82 1.83 8.52
CA GLY A 244 0.79 2.83 8.80
C GLY A 244 0.34 3.58 7.54
N ALA A 245 1.28 3.84 6.62
CA ALA A 245 1.04 4.58 5.38
C ALA A 245 0.00 3.91 4.48
N PHE A 246 -0.03 2.58 4.40
CA PHE A 246 -1.09 1.85 3.69
C PHE A 246 -2.20 1.31 4.59
N ALA A 247 -1.92 0.92 5.84
CA ALA A 247 -2.92 0.27 6.68
C ALA A 247 -4.05 1.22 7.08
N LEU A 248 -3.73 2.48 7.45
CA LEU A 248 -4.73 3.47 7.85
C LEU A 248 -5.75 3.74 6.72
N PRO A 249 -5.35 4.12 5.50
CA PRO A 249 -6.31 4.38 4.42
C PRO A 249 -7.02 3.10 3.94
N VAL A 250 -6.35 1.94 3.93
CA VAL A 250 -7.01 0.66 3.57
C VAL A 250 -8.10 0.32 4.59
N LEU A 251 -7.82 0.41 5.90
CA LEU A 251 -8.82 0.17 6.94
C LEU A 251 -10.01 1.10 6.80
N GLN A 252 -9.76 2.40 6.57
CA GLN A 252 -10.79 3.41 6.39
C GLN A 252 -11.70 3.08 5.21
N ILE A 253 -11.13 2.83 4.03
CA ILE A 253 -11.90 2.56 2.80
C ILE A 253 -12.66 1.22 2.91
N VAL A 254 -12.04 0.19 3.49
CA VAL A 254 -12.70 -1.10 3.71
C VAL A 254 -13.87 -0.95 4.69
N HIS A 255 -13.68 -0.19 5.78
CA HIS A 255 -14.74 0.09 6.75
C HIS A 255 -15.91 0.86 6.11
N GLU A 256 -15.62 1.91 5.35
CA GLU A 256 -16.62 2.69 4.62
C GLU A 256 -17.36 1.83 3.60
N ALA A 257 -16.65 0.98 2.83
CA ALA A 257 -17.28 0.09 1.87
C ALA A 257 -18.28 -0.88 2.51
N ILE A 258 -17.95 -1.43 3.69
CA ILE A 258 -18.86 -2.34 4.42
C ILE A 258 -20.02 -1.55 5.04
N ARG A 259 -19.76 -0.36 5.59
CA ARG A 259 -20.79 0.52 6.16
C ARG A 259 -21.81 0.94 5.10
N THR A 260 -21.34 1.28 3.90
CA THR A 260 -22.21 1.62 2.76
C THR A 260 -23.06 0.44 2.33
N ARG A 261 -22.50 -0.79 2.29
CA ARG A 261 -23.27 -2.03 2.02
C ARG A 261 -24.34 -2.31 3.10
N GLN A 262 -24.06 -1.99 4.36
CA GLN A 262 -25.05 -2.13 5.44
C GLN A 262 -26.13 -1.06 5.35
N ARG A 263 -25.76 0.19 5.05
CA ARG A 263 -26.72 1.29 4.87
C ARG A 263 -27.61 1.09 3.65
N SER A 264 -27.09 0.61 2.52
CA SER A 264 -27.91 0.29 1.35
C SER A 264 -28.92 -0.82 1.65
N ARG A 265 -28.57 -1.78 2.50
CA ARG A 265 -29.50 -2.80 3.02
C ARG A 265 -30.54 -2.26 4.00
N GLN A 266 -30.19 -1.26 4.82
CA GLN A 266 -31.10 -0.65 5.80
C GLN A 266 -32.01 0.44 5.20
N ASN A 267 -31.53 1.18 4.20
CA ASN A 267 -32.27 2.22 3.46
C ASN A 267 -33.04 1.67 2.26
N ALA A 268 -32.91 0.37 1.95
CA ALA A 268 -33.91 -0.31 1.14
C ALA A 268 -35.27 -0.09 1.83
N PRO A 269 -36.30 0.40 1.12
CA PRO A 269 -37.51 0.90 1.75
C PRO A 269 -38.08 -0.16 2.71
N ALA A 270 -38.28 0.24 3.97
CA ALA A 270 -39.16 -0.44 4.91
C ALA A 270 -40.61 -0.30 4.42
N GLY A 271 -40.89 -0.96 3.31
CA GLY A 271 -42.13 -0.93 2.56
C GLY A 271 -42.56 -2.35 2.17
N GLY A 272 -42.21 -3.34 2.99
CA GLY A 272 -42.97 -4.57 3.12
C GLY A 272 -44.09 -4.36 4.14
N GLY A 273 -45.02 -3.45 3.81
CA GLY A 273 -46.35 -3.55 4.40
C GLY A 273 -46.85 -4.97 4.17
N ASN A 274 -47.62 -5.47 5.12
CA ASN A 274 -48.25 -6.79 5.13
C ASN A 274 -49.35 -6.90 4.02
N GLY A 275 -49.02 -6.52 2.79
CA GLY A 275 -49.87 -6.50 1.62
C GLY A 275 -49.44 -7.58 0.64
N GLY A 276 -50.12 -8.72 0.71
CA GLY A 276 -50.17 -9.75 -0.33
C GLY A 276 -48.87 -10.52 -0.60
N ALA A 277 -48.78 -11.73 -0.08
CA ALA A 277 -47.72 -12.71 -0.35
C ALA A 277 -47.61 -13.18 -1.82
N ASP A 278 -48.14 -12.44 -2.80
CA ASP A 278 -48.32 -12.88 -4.20
C ASP A 278 -47.95 -11.83 -5.27
N ALA A 279 -47.42 -10.65 -4.91
CA ALA A 279 -47.02 -9.66 -5.93
C ALA A 279 -45.62 -9.97 -6.53
N PRO A 280 -45.50 -10.16 -7.88
CA PRO A 280 -44.22 -10.44 -8.52
C PRO A 280 -43.24 -9.25 -8.41
N PRO A 281 -41.93 -9.50 -8.27
CA PRO A 281 -40.91 -8.45 -8.20
C PRO A 281 -40.88 -7.63 -9.50
N ALA A 282 -40.56 -6.33 -9.40
CA ALA A 282 -40.43 -5.46 -10.56
C ALA A 282 -39.30 -5.96 -11.48
N CYS A 283 -39.67 -6.50 -12.64
CA CYS A 283 -38.73 -6.97 -13.66
C CYS A 283 -38.21 -5.78 -14.46
N VAL A 284 -36.97 -5.38 -14.22
CA VAL A 284 -36.27 -4.28 -14.90
C VAL A 284 -34.83 -4.68 -15.21
N LEU A 285 -34.11 -3.88 -15.99
CA LEU A 285 -32.66 -3.99 -16.15
C LEU A 285 -31.94 -3.56 -14.86
N ASN A 286 -30.93 -4.32 -14.47
CA ASN A 286 -30.25 -4.15 -13.20
C ASN A 286 -29.13 -3.10 -13.30
N ALA A 287 -29.32 -1.97 -12.60
CA ALA A 287 -28.34 -0.89 -12.56
C ALA A 287 -27.04 -1.26 -11.81
N GLU A 288 -27.08 -2.27 -10.94
CA GLU A 288 -25.92 -2.77 -10.19
C GLU A 288 -25.16 -3.87 -10.94
N ASP A 289 -25.75 -4.43 -12.01
CA ASP A 289 -25.21 -5.57 -12.74
C ASP A 289 -25.16 -5.29 -14.25
N ARG A 290 -24.30 -4.31 -14.57
CA ARG A 290 -24.04 -3.79 -15.90
C ARG A 290 -22.58 -3.33 -16.04
N ASP A 291 -22.11 -3.26 -17.27
CA ASP A 291 -20.85 -2.58 -17.58
C ASP A 291 -21.00 -1.06 -17.49
N SER A 292 -19.91 -0.37 -17.14
CA SER A 292 -19.90 1.08 -16.94
C SER A 292 -20.30 1.87 -18.19
N VAL A 293 -20.04 1.31 -19.38
CA VAL A 293 -20.39 1.89 -20.69
C VAL A 293 -21.87 1.79 -21.03
N VAL A 294 -22.66 1.03 -20.26
CA VAL A 294 -24.10 0.85 -20.46
C VAL A 294 -24.87 1.82 -19.58
N ALA A 295 -25.62 2.74 -20.15
CA ALA A 295 -26.59 3.55 -19.40
C ALA A 295 -27.97 2.89 -19.43
N ILE A 296 -28.71 2.96 -18.32
CA ILE A 296 -30.10 2.46 -18.21
C ILE A 296 -31.02 3.66 -17.97
N SER A 297 -32.19 3.67 -18.60
CA SER A 297 -33.21 4.70 -18.35
C SER A 297 -33.78 4.62 -16.93
N PRO A 298 -34.34 5.71 -16.37
CA PRO A 298 -34.91 5.72 -15.02
C PRO A 298 -36.03 4.70 -14.76
N ASP A 299 -36.77 4.30 -15.81
CA ASP A 299 -37.79 3.26 -15.73
C ASP A 299 -37.21 1.83 -15.73
N GLY A 300 -35.91 1.68 -15.97
CA GLY A 300 -35.22 0.40 -16.02
C GLY A 300 -35.53 -0.44 -17.26
N LEU A 301 -36.19 0.12 -18.28
CA LEU A 301 -36.68 -0.61 -19.45
C LEU A 301 -35.95 -0.27 -20.75
N ARG A 302 -34.97 0.63 -20.72
CA ARG A 302 -34.08 0.90 -21.88
C ARG A 302 -32.63 0.90 -21.45
N CYS A 303 -31.77 0.46 -22.35
CA CYS A 303 -30.33 0.56 -22.18
C CYS A 303 -29.63 1.02 -23.46
N GLN A 304 -28.54 1.77 -23.31
CA GLN A 304 -27.70 2.25 -24.41
C GLN A 304 -26.22 2.05 -24.09
N ALA A 305 -25.41 1.79 -25.11
CA ALA A 305 -23.95 1.87 -25.03
C ALA A 305 -23.41 2.61 -26.25
N ARG A 306 -22.58 3.65 -26.05
CA ARG A 306 -22.06 4.51 -27.13
C ARG A 306 -20.60 4.21 -27.51
N SER A 307 -20.11 3.00 -27.21
CA SER A 307 -18.74 2.59 -27.51
C SER A 307 -18.65 1.89 -28.86
N GLU A 308 -17.78 2.39 -29.75
CA GLU A 308 -17.47 1.74 -31.04
C GLU A 308 -16.47 0.58 -30.92
N GLN A 309 -15.74 0.50 -29.81
CA GLN A 309 -14.70 -0.51 -29.61
C GLN A 309 -15.16 -1.63 -28.66
N ALA A 310 -15.75 -1.27 -27.52
CA ALA A 310 -16.11 -2.22 -26.47
C ALA A 310 -17.59 -2.61 -26.51
N TRP A 311 -17.86 -3.86 -26.14
CA TRP A 311 -19.21 -4.31 -25.82
C TRP A 311 -19.55 -3.93 -24.38
N GLY A 312 -20.81 -3.57 -24.13
CA GLY A 312 -21.34 -3.30 -22.80
C GLY A 312 -22.56 -4.15 -22.51
N GLY A 313 -22.51 -4.95 -21.45
CA GLY A 313 -23.60 -5.82 -21.04
C GLY A 313 -24.39 -5.33 -19.84
N VAL A 314 -25.61 -5.84 -19.70
CA VAL A 314 -26.51 -5.66 -18.55
C VAL A 314 -27.40 -6.88 -18.38
N ARG A 315 -27.71 -7.25 -17.14
CA ARG A 315 -28.68 -8.31 -16.82
C ARG A 315 -29.96 -7.75 -16.18
N GLY A 316 -31.03 -8.54 -16.23
CA GLY A 316 -32.30 -8.23 -15.55
C GLY A 316 -32.24 -8.48 -14.04
N THR A 317 -33.12 -7.84 -13.28
CA THR A 317 -33.25 -8.02 -11.82
C THR A 317 -33.91 -9.33 -11.41
N VAL A 318 -34.61 -10.00 -12.33
CA VAL A 318 -35.36 -11.24 -12.07
C VAL A 318 -34.95 -12.30 -13.07
N GLY A 319 -34.62 -13.49 -12.57
CA GLY A 319 -34.33 -14.67 -13.36
C GLY A 319 -35.42 -15.72 -13.19
N ALA A 320 -35.58 -16.59 -14.18
CA ALA A 320 -36.51 -17.71 -14.11
C ALA A 320 -35.76 -19.04 -14.00
N PHE A 321 -36.26 -19.93 -13.14
CA PHE A 321 -35.81 -21.33 -13.04
C PHE A 321 -36.96 -22.32 -13.24
N GLY A 322 -38.20 -21.84 -13.41
CA GLY A 322 -39.38 -22.65 -13.65
C GLY A 322 -40.31 -22.04 -14.72
N GLY A 323 -41.10 -22.91 -15.36
CA GLY A 323 -42.06 -22.52 -16.39
C GLY A 323 -41.45 -22.20 -17.76
N ARG A 324 -42.30 -21.68 -18.66
CA ARG A 324 -41.94 -21.23 -20.01
C ARG A 324 -42.08 -19.71 -20.07
N VAL A 325 -40.95 -19.03 -20.13
CA VAL A 325 -40.87 -17.59 -19.91
C VAL A 325 -40.40 -16.82 -21.14
N TYR A 326 -40.85 -15.58 -21.24
CA TYR A 326 -40.65 -14.72 -22.39
C TYR A 326 -40.35 -13.27 -21.97
N TYR A 327 -39.46 -12.62 -22.71
CA TYR A 327 -39.36 -11.17 -22.77
C TYR A 327 -39.03 -10.75 -24.21
N GLU A 328 -39.30 -9.50 -24.57
CA GLU A 328 -38.92 -8.97 -25.88
C GLU A 328 -38.03 -7.75 -25.76
N ALA A 329 -37.22 -7.55 -26.79
CA ALA A 329 -36.17 -6.55 -26.85
C ALA A 329 -36.24 -5.88 -28.23
N THR A 330 -36.56 -4.58 -28.29
CA THR A 330 -36.67 -3.78 -29.52
C THR A 330 -35.46 -2.86 -29.68
N VAL A 331 -34.78 -2.95 -30.83
CA VAL A 331 -33.63 -2.09 -31.13
C VAL A 331 -34.13 -0.70 -31.52
N SER A 332 -33.70 0.33 -30.78
CA SER A 332 -34.14 1.72 -30.98
C SER A 332 -33.10 2.61 -31.65
N ASP A 333 -31.85 2.14 -31.80
CA ASP A 333 -30.78 2.88 -32.47
C ASP A 333 -29.87 1.94 -33.29
N GLU A 334 -29.21 2.47 -34.31
CA GLU A 334 -28.28 1.69 -35.15
C GLU A 334 -27.10 1.18 -34.31
N GLY A 335 -26.66 -0.04 -34.57
CA GLY A 335 -25.53 -0.64 -33.86
C GLY A 335 -25.59 -2.16 -33.78
N LEU A 336 -24.67 -2.75 -33.00
CA LEU A 336 -24.66 -4.19 -32.75
C LEU A 336 -25.20 -4.50 -31.36
N CYS A 337 -26.09 -5.49 -31.29
CA CYS A 337 -26.64 -5.97 -30.03
C CYS A 337 -26.70 -7.50 -29.98
N ARG A 338 -26.73 -8.04 -28.77
CA ARG A 338 -26.98 -9.45 -28.44
C ARG A 338 -27.99 -9.48 -27.30
N VAL A 339 -28.99 -10.34 -27.42
CA VAL A 339 -30.01 -10.56 -26.38
C VAL A 339 -30.12 -12.04 -26.05
N GLY A 340 -30.51 -12.38 -24.83
CA GLY A 340 -30.68 -13.77 -24.42
C GLY A 340 -30.72 -13.98 -22.92
N TRP A 341 -30.09 -15.04 -22.45
CA TRP A 341 -30.22 -15.52 -21.07
C TRP A 341 -28.86 -15.86 -20.47
N SER A 342 -28.68 -15.60 -19.19
CA SER A 342 -27.42 -15.91 -18.48
C SER A 342 -27.64 -16.18 -17.00
N THR A 343 -26.75 -16.94 -16.36
CA THR A 343 -26.74 -17.03 -14.89
C THR A 343 -25.99 -15.83 -14.28
N GLN A 344 -26.11 -15.62 -12.97
CA GLN A 344 -25.34 -14.57 -12.26
C GLN A 344 -23.82 -14.75 -12.34
N ALA A 345 -23.35 -15.99 -12.55
CA ALA A 345 -21.92 -16.31 -12.65
C ALA A 345 -21.34 -16.03 -14.06
N ALA A 346 -22.19 -15.68 -15.03
CA ALA A 346 -21.75 -15.36 -16.39
C ALA A 346 -21.14 -13.97 -16.49
N SER A 347 -20.28 -13.80 -17.49
CA SER A 347 -19.82 -12.52 -18.03
C SER A 347 -20.99 -11.71 -18.58
N LEU A 348 -20.88 -10.38 -18.49
CA LEU A 348 -21.81 -9.45 -19.12
C LEU A 348 -21.61 -9.38 -20.65
N ASP A 349 -20.46 -9.84 -21.16
CA ASP A 349 -20.27 -10.10 -22.60
C ASP A 349 -21.00 -11.39 -23.02
N LEU A 350 -22.32 -11.26 -23.18
CA LEU A 350 -23.28 -12.34 -23.40
C LEU A 350 -22.87 -13.33 -24.51
N GLY A 351 -22.73 -14.61 -24.15
CA GLY A 351 -22.41 -15.70 -25.09
C GLY A 351 -20.91 -16.00 -25.21
N THR A 352 -20.05 -15.33 -24.44
CA THR A 352 -18.59 -15.55 -24.44
C THR A 352 -18.08 -16.54 -23.39
N ASP A 353 -18.99 -17.12 -22.60
CA ASP A 353 -18.70 -18.15 -21.60
C ASP A 353 -19.73 -19.28 -21.63
N ARG A 354 -19.52 -20.29 -20.78
CA ARG A 354 -20.37 -21.48 -20.65
C ARG A 354 -21.69 -21.25 -19.87
N HIS A 355 -21.90 -20.07 -19.29
CA HIS A 355 -23.02 -19.72 -18.42
C HIS A 355 -24.01 -18.74 -19.08
N SER A 356 -23.77 -18.34 -20.33
CA SER A 356 -24.56 -17.35 -21.06
C SER A 356 -24.88 -17.79 -22.49
N PHE A 357 -26.04 -17.36 -22.99
CA PHE A 357 -26.61 -17.75 -24.27
C PHE A 357 -27.18 -16.51 -24.96
N GLY A 358 -26.61 -16.12 -26.09
CA GLY A 358 -27.00 -14.91 -26.81
C GLY A 358 -27.40 -15.14 -28.26
N PHE A 359 -28.29 -14.31 -28.79
CA PHE A 359 -28.58 -14.16 -30.21
C PHE A 359 -28.25 -12.74 -30.64
N GLY A 360 -27.35 -12.58 -31.60
CA GLY A 360 -26.81 -11.29 -32.03
C GLY A 360 -27.43 -10.75 -33.30
N GLY A 361 -27.41 -9.41 -33.45
CA GLY A 361 -27.94 -8.67 -34.60
C GLY A 361 -27.39 -9.11 -35.96
N THR A 362 -26.24 -9.80 -36.00
CA THR A 362 -25.67 -10.39 -37.22
C THR A 362 -26.29 -11.75 -37.61
N GLY A 363 -27.38 -12.18 -36.97
CA GLY A 363 -28.05 -13.46 -37.26
C GLY A 363 -27.38 -14.70 -36.65
N LYS A 364 -26.43 -14.48 -35.73
CA LYS A 364 -25.65 -15.56 -35.10
C LYS A 364 -26.09 -15.82 -33.67
N LYS A 365 -26.18 -17.10 -33.30
CA LYS A 365 -26.29 -17.52 -31.90
C LYS A 365 -24.88 -17.66 -31.30
N SER A 366 -24.74 -17.34 -30.02
CA SER A 366 -23.46 -17.27 -29.32
C SER A 366 -23.51 -17.98 -27.96
N HIS A 367 -22.53 -18.84 -27.71
CA HIS A 367 -22.32 -19.55 -26.45
C HIS A 367 -20.87 -20.02 -26.35
N ASN A 368 -20.22 -19.84 -25.20
CA ASN A 368 -18.84 -20.27 -24.95
C ASN A 368 -17.85 -19.82 -26.06
N ARG A 369 -18.00 -18.59 -26.55
CA ARG A 369 -17.22 -18.00 -27.67
C ARG A 369 -17.39 -18.69 -29.02
N SER A 370 -18.35 -19.61 -29.17
CA SER A 370 -18.82 -20.08 -30.48
C SER A 370 -19.85 -19.10 -31.03
N PHE A 371 -19.78 -18.81 -32.33
CA PHE A 371 -20.69 -17.88 -33.02
C PHE A 371 -21.22 -18.53 -34.31
N ASP A 372 -22.37 -19.19 -34.19
CA ASP A 372 -22.93 -20.03 -35.24
C ASP A 372 -24.11 -19.33 -35.92
N SER A 373 -24.23 -19.48 -37.25
CA SER A 373 -25.41 -19.00 -37.98
C SER A 373 -26.67 -19.69 -37.45
N TYR A 374 -27.73 -18.92 -37.21
CA TYR A 374 -28.95 -19.44 -36.61
C TYR A 374 -30.22 -18.86 -37.20
N GLY A 375 -30.31 -17.53 -37.32
CA GLY A 375 -31.49 -16.86 -37.85
C GLY A 375 -31.11 -15.65 -38.68
N GLU A 376 -32.12 -14.95 -39.19
CA GLU A 376 -31.91 -13.73 -39.96
C GLU A 376 -31.29 -12.61 -39.10
N PRO A 377 -30.37 -11.79 -39.66
CA PRO A 377 -29.87 -10.59 -39.01
C PRO A 377 -31.01 -9.65 -38.59
N TYR A 378 -30.83 -8.90 -37.50
CA TYR A 378 -31.79 -7.94 -36.98
C TYR A 378 -31.10 -6.65 -36.54
N GLY A 379 -31.81 -5.53 -36.62
CA GLY A 379 -31.26 -4.20 -36.33
C GLY A 379 -32.36 -3.20 -35.97
N LEU A 380 -32.14 -1.92 -36.27
CA LEU A 380 -33.06 -0.82 -35.95
C LEU A 380 -34.53 -1.18 -36.26
N ASN A 381 -35.42 -0.95 -35.29
CA ASN A 381 -36.86 -1.25 -35.29
C ASN A 381 -37.27 -2.72 -35.20
N ASP A 382 -36.35 -3.67 -35.38
CA ASP A 382 -36.64 -5.08 -35.16
C ASP A 382 -36.84 -5.38 -33.67
N THR A 383 -37.72 -6.34 -33.37
CA THR A 383 -38.03 -6.81 -32.02
C THR A 383 -37.72 -8.29 -31.90
N VAL A 384 -36.83 -8.63 -30.96
CA VAL A 384 -36.41 -10.00 -30.68
C VAL A 384 -37.08 -10.47 -29.41
N GLY A 385 -37.92 -11.50 -29.52
CA GLY A 385 -38.47 -12.19 -28.36
C GLY A 385 -37.56 -13.33 -27.92
N CYS A 386 -37.22 -13.38 -26.64
CA CYS A 386 -36.33 -14.36 -26.03
C CYS A 386 -37.15 -15.38 -25.24
N LEU A 387 -37.08 -16.64 -25.63
CA LEU A 387 -37.86 -17.74 -25.05
C LEU A 387 -36.95 -18.63 -24.21
N LEU A 388 -37.40 -18.96 -23.00
CA LEU A 388 -36.74 -19.94 -22.13
C LEU A 388 -37.78 -20.95 -21.63
N ASP A 389 -37.59 -22.22 -22.01
CA ASP A 389 -38.32 -23.35 -21.44
C ASP A 389 -37.48 -23.98 -20.32
N CYS A 390 -37.78 -23.65 -19.06
CA CYS A 390 -37.06 -24.19 -17.91
C CYS A 390 -37.33 -25.69 -17.69
N GLN A 391 -38.48 -26.20 -18.17
CA GLN A 391 -38.86 -27.61 -18.01
C GLN A 391 -38.26 -28.48 -19.13
N GLY A 392 -38.36 -28.03 -20.37
CA GLY A 392 -37.75 -28.70 -21.53
C GLY A 392 -36.25 -28.43 -21.68
N GLY A 393 -35.73 -27.47 -20.90
CA GLY A 393 -34.32 -27.09 -20.90
C GLY A 393 -33.87 -26.48 -22.23
N SER A 394 -34.68 -25.63 -22.87
CA SER A 394 -34.34 -25.07 -24.19
C SER A 394 -34.45 -23.55 -24.24
N ILE A 395 -33.61 -22.93 -25.06
CA ILE A 395 -33.66 -21.49 -25.38
C ILE A 395 -33.93 -21.33 -26.87
N ALA A 396 -34.85 -20.43 -27.22
CA ALA A 396 -35.21 -20.10 -28.59
C ALA A 396 -35.46 -18.59 -28.73
N PHE A 397 -35.53 -18.10 -29.96
CA PHE A 397 -35.77 -16.69 -30.25
C PHE A 397 -36.87 -16.52 -31.31
N THR A 398 -37.49 -15.34 -31.29
CA THR A 398 -38.38 -14.85 -32.34
C THR A 398 -37.85 -13.55 -32.89
N LYS A 399 -38.09 -13.27 -34.18
CA LYS A 399 -37.86 -11.96 -34.78
C LYS A 399 -39.20 -11.42 -35.28
N ASN A 400 -39.62 -10.25 -34.79
CA ASN A 400 -40.90 -9.60 -35.14
C ASN A 400 -42.10 -10.56 -35.02
N GLY A 401 -42.10 -11.42 -34.00
CA GLY A 401 -43.14 -12.43 -33.75
C GLY A 401 -42.97 -13.77 -34.48
N GLN A 402 -42.08 -13.86 -35.48
CA GLN A 402 -41.82 -15.11 -36.19
C GLN A 402 -40.79 -15.97 -35.43
N GLN A 403 -41.12 -17.23 -35.14
CA GLN A 403 -40.20 -18.15 -34.46
C GLN A 403 -39.03 -18.57 -35.36
N LEU A 404 -37.82 -18.59 -34.81
CA LEU A 404 -36.59 -19.00 -35.50
C LEU A 404 -36.20 -20.46 -35.24
N GLY A 405 -36.93 -21.18 -34.40
CA GLY A 405 -36.63 -22.56 -33.97
C GLY A 405 -35.72 -22.64 -32.73
N PRO A 406 -35.34 -23.83 -32.24
CA PRO A 406 -34.51 -23.98 -31.04
C PRO A 406 -33.08 -23.50 -31.27
N ALA A 407 -32.56 -22.64 -30.38
CA ALA A 407 -31.19 -22.12 -30.46
C ALA A 407 -30.21 -22.95 -29.63
N PHE A 408 -30.59 -23.25 -28.38
CA PHE A 408 -29.73 -23.95 -27.43
C PHE A 408 -30.52 -24.99 -26.62
N GLN A 409 -29.84 -26.08 -26.29
CA GLN A 409 -30.25 -27.00 -25.24
C GLN A 409 -29.43 -26.68 -23.98
N LEU A 410 -30.10 -26.46 -22.86
CA LEU A 410 -29.46 -26.18 -21.58
C LEU A 410 -28.68 -27.41 -21.10
N PRO A 411 -27.38 -27.27 -20.81
CA PRO A 411 -26.61 -28.32 -20.18
C PRO A 411 -27.19 -28.75 -18.83
N GLN A 412 -27.02 -30.02 -18.47
CA GLN A 412 -27.58 -30.59 -17.23
C GLN A 412 -27.19 -29.80 -15.97
N TYR A 413 -25.98 -29.23 -15.91
CA TYR A 413 -25.51 -28.46 -14.76
C TYR A 413 -26.19 -27.09 -14.60
N LEU A 414 -26.90 -26.58 -15.61
CA LEU A 414 -27.66 -25.33 -15.56
C LEU A 414 -29.17 -25.56 -15.39
N GLN A 415 -29.65 -26.80 -15.53
CA GLN A 415 -31.06 -27.11 -15.33
C GLN A 415 -31.44 -26.85 -13.86
N GLY A 416 -32.52 -26.08 -13.65
CA GLY A 416 -32.96 -25.64 -12.34
C GLY A 416 -32.21 -24.43 -11.76
N GLN A 417 -31.20 -23.88 -12.44
CA GLN A 417 -30.63 -22.58 -12.07
C GLN A 417 -31.47 -21.44 -12.65
N ALA A 418 -31.50 -20.31 -11.95
CA ALA A 418 -32.15 -19.11 -12.45
C ALA A 418 -31.35 -18.50 -13.62
N LEU A 419 -32.02 -18.31 -14.75
CA LEU A 419 -31.49 -17.61 -15.91
C LEU A 419 -32.15 -16.24 -16.01
N TYR A 420 -31.32 -15.21 -16.06
CA TYR A 420 -31.69 -13.80 -16.11
C TYR A 420 -31.66 -13.31 -17.55
N PRO A 421 -32.60 -12.45 -17.96
CA PRO A 421 -32.49 -11.69 -19.21
C PRO A 421 -31.13 -11.00 -19.27
N ALA A 422 -30.44 -11.11 -20.40
CA ALA A 422 -29.14 -10.50 -20.60
C ALA A 422 -29.09 -9.80 -21.95
N ILE A 423 -28.48 -8.62 -21.96
CA ILE A 423 -28.34 -7.77 -23.15
C ILE A 423 -26.90 -7.30 -23.21
N CYS A 424 -26.34 -7.28 -24.41
CA CYS A 424 -24.99 -6.80 -24.68
C CYS A 424 -25.01 -5.91 -25.93
N LEU A 425 -24.52 -4.68 -25.82
CA LEU A 425 -24.64 -3.61 -26.80
C LEU A 425 -23.26 -3.11 -27.24
N LYS A 426 -23.16 -2.65 -28.49
CA LYS A 426 -21.98 -1.99 -29.04
C LYS A 426 -22.43 -0.90 -30.01
N ASN A 427 -22.25 0.34 -29.58
CA ASN A 427 -22.78 1.55 -30.20
C ASN A 427 -24.27 1.40 -30.56
N ALA A 428 -25.13 1.01 -29.62
CA ALA A 428 -26.54 0.69 -29.86
C ALA A 428 -27.43 1.08 -28.68
N GLU A 429 -28.74 1.17 -28.92
CA GLU A 429 -29.78 1.34 -27.90
C GLU A 429 -30.89 0.30 -28.08
N LEU A 430 -31.43 -0.16 -26.94
CA LEU A 430 -32.44 -1.22 -26.90
C LEU A 430 -33.46 -0.96 -25.79
N ALA A 431 -34.74 -1.12 -26.13
CA ALA A 431 -35.85 -1.11 -25.18
C ALA A 431 -36.34 -2.55 -24.89
N VAL A 432 -36.67 -2.85 -23.64
CA VAL A 432 -37.01 -4.18 -23.17
C VAL A 432 -38.40 -4.16 -22.56
N ASN A 433 -39.19 -5.18 -22.86
CA ASN A 433 -40.46 -5.41 -22.20
C ASN A 433 -40.46 -6.82 -21.59
N PHE A 434 -40.63 -6.88 -20.26
CA PHE A 434 -40.71 -8.12 -19.49
C PHE A 434 -42.16 -8.62 -19.31
N GLY A 435 -43.17 -7.88 -19.78
CA GLY A 435 -44.59 -8.23 -19.72
C GLY A 435 -45.42 -7.39 -18.75
N ALA A 436 -44.88 -6.29 -18.22
CA ALA A 436 -45.66 -5.31 -17.43
C ALA A 436 -46.57 -4.44 -18.31
N THR A 437 -46.24 -4.31 -19.59
CA THR A 437 -47.05 -3.64 -20.62
C THR A 437 -47.32 -4.60 -21.78
N PRO A 438 -48.37 -4.39 -22.59
CA PRO A 438 -48.66 -5.25 -23.73
C PRO A 438 -47.43 -5.40 -24.65
N PHE A 439 -47.08 -6.64 -24.98
CA PHE A 439 -46.00 -6.94 -25.91
C PHE A 439 -46.35 -6.49 -27.33
N LYS A 440 -45.34 -6.08 -28.10
CA LYS A 440 -45.46 -5.65 -29.49
C LYS A 440 -45.84 -6.81 -30.43
N HIS A 441 -45.25 -7.99 -30.24
CA HIS A 441 -45.56 -9.18 -31.03
C HIS A 441 -46.17 -10.33 -30.22
N GLY A 442 -46.03 -10.30 -28.89
CA GLY A 442 -46.63 -11.29 -27.98
C GLY A 442 -45.83 -12.59 -27.85
N PRO A 443 -45.88 -13.26 -26.69
CA PRO A 443 -45.27 -14.56 -26.51
C PRO A 443 -46.01 -15.63 -27.34
N PRO A 444 -45.29 -16.62 -27.91
CA PRO A 444 -45.94 -17.78 -28.53
C PRO A 444 -46.78 -18.62 -27.54
N PRO A 445 -47.70 -19.48 -28.05
CA PRO A 445 -48.57 -20.28 -27.19
C PRO A 445 -47.81 -21.08 -26.12
N GLY A 446 -48.22 -20.92 -24.86
CA GLY A 446 -47.62 -21.61 -23.72
C GLY A 446 -46.43 -20.89 -23.07
N PHE A 447 -46.01 -19.73 -23.57
CA PHE A 447 -45.05 -18.86 -22.91
C PHE A 447 -45.75 -17.68 -22.24
N VAL A 448 -45.25 -17.27 -21.08
CA VAL A 448 -45.73 -16.11 -20.33
C VAL A 448 -44.64 -15.06 -20.16
N GLY A 449 -45.02 -13.79 -20.06
CA GLY A 449 -44.08 -12.71 -19.77
C GLY A 449 -43.38 -12.91 -18.43
N LEU A 450 -42.08 -12.65 -18.35
CA LEU A 450 -41.28 -12.83 -17.14
C LEU A 450 -41.89 -12.12 -15.92
N ALA A 451 -42.48 -10.93 -16.11
CA ALA A 451 -43.13 -10.15 -15.06
C ALA A 451 -44.40 -10.81 -14.49
N SER A 452 -44.97 -11.81 -15.18
CA SER A 452 -46.16 -12.55 -14.77
C SER A 452 -45.84 -13.92 -14.16
N VAL A 453 -44.57 -14.29 -14.06
CA VAL A 453 -44.14 -15.59 -13.53
C VAL A 453 -44.17 -15.52 -12.00
N PRO A 454 -44.75 -16.50 -11.30
CA PRO A 454 -44.83 -16.49 -9.84
C PRO A 454 -43.45 -16.54 -9.19
N ARG A 455 -43.34 -16.01 -7.96
CA ARG A 455 -42.11 -16.07 -7.15
C ARG A 455 -41.61 -17.49 -6.89
N SER A 456 -42.49 -18.49 -6.87
CA SER A 456 -42.09 -19.89 -6.73
C SER A 456 -41.30 -20.45 -7.92
N ALA A 457 -41.25 -19.73 -9.04
CA ALA A 457 -40.54 -20.11 -10.27
C ALA A 457 -39.53 -19.04 -10.75
N THR A 458 -39.36 -17.96 -9.97
CA THR A 458 -38.42 -16.87 -10.26
C THR A 458 -37.48 -16.63 -9.08
N ALA A 459 -36.29 -16.12 -9.37
CA ALA A 459 -35.34 -15.64 -8.37
C ALA A 459 -35.12 -14.15 -8.57
N SER A 460 -35.22 -13.37 -7.50
CA SER A 460 -34.66 -12.02 -7.50
C SER A 460 -33.14 -12.11 -7.58
N TRP A 461 -32.51 -11.09 -8.17
CA TRP A 461 -31.06 -10.94 -8.15
C TRP A 461 -30.49 -11.00 -6.72
N GLN A 462 -31.31 -10.64 -5.72
CA GLN A 462 -30.96 -10.67 -4.29
C GLN A 462 -31.20 -12.04 -3.60
N ASP A 463 -31.86 -13.01 -4.25
CA ASP A 463 -32.39 -14.24 -3.64
C ASP A 463 -31.52 -15.51 -3.85
N THR A 464 -30.25 -15.41 -4.24
CA THR A 464 -29.36 -16.59 -4.27
C THR A 464 -29.33 -17.24 -2.87
N PRO A 465 -29.34 -18.58 -2.74
CA PRO A 465 -29.42 -19.21 -1.43
C PRO A 465 -28.21 -18.77 -0.64
N SER A 466 -28.47 -17.98 0.40
CA SER A 466 -27.52 -17.74 1.45
C SER A 466 -27.07 -19.11 1.95
N SER A 467 -25.86 -19.52 1.58
CA SER A 467 -25.10 -20.35 2.50
C SER A 467 -25.13 -19.58 3.81
N SER A 468 -25.83 -20.13 4.79
CA SER A 468 -25.86 -19.64 6.16
C SER A 468 -24.43 -19.67 6.70
N GLY A 469 -23.69 -18.57 6.46
CA GLY A 469 -22.29 -18.38 6.83
C GLY A 469 -21.54 -17.50 5.82
N ALA A 470 -21.21 -16.27 6.23
CA ALA A 470 -20.33 -15.27 5.59
C ALA A 470 -20.82 -14.56 4.30
N ASP A 471 -21.67 -13.55 4.50
CA ASP A 471 -21.94 -12.45 3.56
C ASP A 471 -20.78 -11.41 3.47
N ARG A 472 -19.61 -11.74 4.05
CA ARG A 472 -18.40 -10.90 4.06
C ARG A 472 -17.26 -11.63 3.35
N LYS A 473 -16.88 -11.10 2.18
CA LYS A 473 -15.72 -11.53 1.40
C LYS A 473 -14.57 -10.53 1.56
N PRO A 474 -13.31 -10.97 1.48
CA PRO A 474 -12.17 -10.07 1.62
C PRO A 474 -12.13 -8.98 0.55
N LEU A 475 -11.92 -7.74 1.00
CA LEU A 475 -11.74 -6.55 0.17
C LEU A 475 -10.26 -6.16 0.02
N ALA A 476 -9.38 -6.67 0.88
CA ALA A 476 -7.95 -6.38 0.80
C ALA A 476 -7.11 -7.65 1.00
N ILE A 477 -6.08 -7.81 0.17
CA ILE A 477 -5.04 -8.82 0.31
C ILE A 477 -3.69 -8.12 0.43
N ILE A 478 -2.98 -8.39 1.53
CA ILE A 478 -1.67 -7.82 1.85
C ILE A 478 -0.66 -8.95 1.90
N LEU A 479 0.38 -8.86 1.07
CA LEU A 479 1.45 -9.82 0.98
C LEU A 479 2.72 -9.31 1.64
N GLU A 480 3.33 -10.20 2.41
CA GLU A 480 4.57 -9.98 3.15
C GLU A 480 5.55 -11.12 2.83
N PRO A 481 6.85 -10.86 2.68
CA PRO A 481 7.81 -11.87 2.22
C PRO A 481 8.13 -12.93 3.28
N ALA A 482 7.93 -12.60 4.56
CA ALA A 482 8.28 -13.46 5.69
C ALA A 482 7.13 -13.53 6.71
N ARG A 483 7.13 -14.60 7.50
CA ARG A 483 6.07 -14.90 8.47
C ARG A 483 6.00 -13.86 9.60
N ASP A 484 7.14 -13.49 10.16
CA ASP A 484 7.27 -12.51 11.23
C ASP A 484 6.83 -11.11 10.77
N LEU A 485 7.16 -10.71 9.56
CA LEU A 485 6.66 -9.46 8.96
C LEU A 485 5.14 -9.50 8.77
N ALA A 486 4.60 -10.61 8.27
CA ALA A 486 3.15 -10.80 8.16
C ALA A 486 2.43 -10.73 9.52
N GLU A 487 3.00 -11.33 10.56
CA GLU A 487 2.49 -11.24 11.94
C GLU A 487 2.52 -9.79 12.44
N GLN A 488 3.61 -9.05 12.19
CA GLN A 488 3.76 -7.66 12.58
C GLN A 488 2.74 -6.76 11.88
N THR A 489 2.57 -6.90 10.57
CA THR A 489 1.56 -6.18 9.80
C THR A 489 0.14 -6.54 10.25
N HIS A 490 -0.16 -7.82 10.48
CA HIS A 490 -1.45 -8.24 11.01
C HIS A 490 -1.76 -7.61 12.38
N ASN A 491 -0.77 -7.55 13.28
CA ASN A 491 -0.92 -6.92 14.59
C ASN A 491 -1.17 -5.41 14.48
N ASN A 492 -0.49 -4.72 13.56
CA ASN A 492 -0.74 -3.31 13.28
C ASN A 492 -2.18 -3.07 12.82
N PHE A 493 -2.68 -3.87 11.87
CA PHE A 493 -4.09 -3.79 11.44
C PHE A 493 -5.07 -4.02 12.59
N THR A 494 -4.77 -4.98 13.47
CA THR A 494 -5.58 -5.28 14.65
C THR A 494 -5.58 -4.12 15.65
N ALA A 495 -4.44 -3.47 15.87
CA ALA A 495 -4.33 -2.31 16.74
C ALA A 495 -5.05 -1.09 16.16
N PHE A 496 -4.85 -0.79 14.88
CA PHE A 496 -5.46 0.38 14.23
C PHE A 496 -6.99 0.26 14.13
N ARG A 497 -7.54 -0.93 13.88
CA ARG A 497 -9.01 -1.11 13.75
C ARG A 497 -9.77 -1.04 15.08
N LYS A 498 -9.09 -0.92 16.23
CA LYS A 498 -9.68 -1.05 17.58
C LYS A 498 -10.96 -0.22 17.78
N PHE A 499 -11.04 0.98 17.21
CA PHE A 499 -12.19 1.88 17.35
C PHE A 499 -13.16 1.88 16.16
N LEU A 500 -12.91 1.05 15.14
CA LEU A 500 -13.83 0.83 14.02
C LEU A 500 -14.82 -0.27 14.39
N THR A 501 -15.84 0.07 15.19
CA THR A 501 -16.75 -0.92 15.81
C THR A 501 -18.07 -1.14 15.08
N ASP A 502 -18.49 -0.22 14.21
CA ASP A 502 -19.79 -0.28 13.51
C ASP A 502 -19.67 0.09 12.02
N PRO A 503 -19.44 -0.89 11.13
CA PRO A 503 -19.24 -2.32 11.41
C PRO A 503 -17.83 -2.67 11.91
N ALA A 504 -17.74 -3.60 12.87
CA ALA A 504 -16.45 -4.17 13.27
C ALA A 504 -15.77 -4.87 12.07
N LEU A 505 -14.59 -4.37 11.69
CA LEU A 505 -13.73 -4.99 10.66
C LEU A 505 -13.13 -6.29 11.15
N ARG A 506 -12.79 -7.20 10.24
CA ARG A 506 -12.08 -8.46 10.54
C ARG A 506 -10.88 -8.66 9.61
N ASN A 507 -9.70 -8.82 10.21
CA ASN A 507 -8.47 -9.22 9.53
C ASN A 507 -7.94 -10.54 10.11
N GLU A 508 -7.29 -11.36 9.29
CA GLU A 508 -6.76 -12.68 9.68
C GLU A 508 -5.41 -12.96 9.01
N LEU A 509 -4.58 -13.79 9.67
CA LEU A 509 -3.21 -14.08 9.26
C LEU A 509 -3.06 -15.41 8.48
N PHE A 510 -2.47 -15.33 7.29
CA PHE A 510 -2.26 -16.43 6.36
C PHE A 510 -0.77 -16.73 6.18
N VAL A 511 -0.18 -17.44 7.15
CA VAL A 511 1.24 -17.87 7.13
C VAL A 511 1.37 -19.38 7.30
N GLY A 512 2.51 -19.93 6.89
CA GLY A 512 2.84 -21.35 7.10
C GLY A 512 3.13 -21.67 8.58
N GLY A 513 2.82 -22.90 9.01
CA GLY A 513 3.06 -23.36 10.38
C GLY A 513 2.00 -22.93 11.40
N THR A 514 0.87 -22.37 10.96
CA THR A 514 -0.33 -22.15 11.78
C THR A 514 -1.40 -23.19 11.46
N ASN A 515 -2.38 -23.37 12.36
CA ASN A 515 -3.45 -24.34 12.18
C ASN A 515 -4.36 -23.93 10.99
N PRO A 516 -4.41 -24.70 9.88
CA PRO A 516 -5.25 -24.41 8.73
C PRO A 516 -6.74 -24.28 9.07
N GLN A 517 -7.20 -24.99 10.09
CA GLN A 517 -8.61 -25.00 10.47
C GLN A 517 -9.07 -23.67 11.07
N ALA A 518 -8.18 -22.94 11.74
CA ALA A 518 -8.47 -21.61 12.26
C ALA A 518 -8.70 -20.61 11.13
N GLN A 519 -7.88 -20.66 10.08
CA GLN A 519 -8.02 -19.82 8.88
C GLN A 519 -9.30 -20.14 8.10
N VAL A 520 -9.63 -21.42 7.95
CA VAL A 520 -10.92 -21.84 7.34
C VAL A 520 -12.10 -21.33 8.15
N ARG A 521 -12.03 -21.42 9.48
CA ARG A 521 -13.09 -20.92 10.36
C ARG A 521 -13.25 -19.40 10.25
N ALA A 522 -12.17 -18.64 10.23
CA ALA A 522 -12.21 -17.19 10.05
C ALA A 522 -12.87 -16.79 8.72
N LEU A 523 -12.59 -17.53 7.63
CA LEU A 523 -13.26 -17.34 6.34
C LEU A 523 -14.76 -17.66 6.41
N GLN A 524 -15.16 -18.73 7.11
CA GLN A 524 -16.56 -19.12 7.30
C GLN A 524 -17.34 -18.12 8.17
N GLU A 525 -16.68 -17.47 9.12
CA GLU A 525 -17.29 -16.45 9.97
C GLU A 525 -17.43 -15.10 9.21
N GLY A 526 -16.66 -14.91 8.13
CA GLY A 526 -16.64 -13.71 7.29
C GLY A 526 -15.44 -12.84 7.60
N LEU A 527 -14.66 -12.53 6.56
CA LEU A 527 -13.35 -11.90 6.65
C LEU A 527 -13.25 -10.72 5.66
N ASP A 528 -12.68 -9.59 6.11
CA ASP A 528 -12.60 -8.35 5.32
C ASP A 528 -11.18 -8.11 4.77
N ILE A 529 -10.14 -8.49 5.52
CA ILE A 529 -8.73 -8.24 5.17
C ILE A 529 -7.90 -9.50 5.40
N VAL A 530 -7.08 -9.88 4.42
CA VAL A 530 -6.11 -10.98 4.51
C VAL A 530 -4.70 -10.40 4.57
N VAL A 531 -3.92 -10.78 5.57
CA VAL A 531 -2.48 -10.50 5.65
C VAL A 531 -1.73 -11.82 5.63
N GLY A 532 -0.73 -12.00 4.77
CA GLY A 532 -0.03 -13.29 4.75
C GLY A 532 1.15 -13.41 3.79
N THR A 533 1.78 -14.58 3.81
CA THR A 533 2.85 -14.93 2.88
C THR A 533 2.29 -15.44 1.55
N PRO A 534 2.93 -15.15 0.39
CA PRO A 534 2.41 -15.50 -0.94
C PRO A 534 2.00 -16.97 -1.09
N GLY A 535 2.85 -17.91 -0.67
CA GLY A 535 2.54 -19.34 -0.79
C GLY A 535 1.25 -19.72 -0.06
N ARG A 536 1.09 -19.27 1.19
CA ARG A 536 -0.07 -19.65 2.00
C ARG A 536 -1.37 -19.03 1.51
N VAL A 537 -1.33 -17.77 1.08
CA VAL A 537 -2.49 -17.11 0.49
C VAL A 537 -2.89 -17.80 -0.81
N MET A 538 -1.91 -18.17 -1.66
CA MET A 538 -2.17 -18.85 -2.93
C MET A 538 -2.83 -20.22 -2.73
N ASP A 539 -2.39 -21.01 -1.73
CA ASP A 539 -3.00 -22.31 -1.41
C ASP A 539 -4.53 -22.19 -1.20
N PHE A 540 -4.98 -21.16 -0.49
CA PHE A 540 -6.41 -20.95 -0.24
C PHE A 540 -7.17 -20.46 -1.47
N ILE A 541 -6.52 -19.68 -2.33
CA ILE A 541 -7.10 -19.22 -3.60
C ILE A 541 -7.25 -20.42 -4.56
N GLU A 542 -6.22 -21.26 -4.69
CA GLU A 542 -6.25 -22.43 -5.59
C GLU A 542 -7.24 -23.49 -5.14
N THR A 543 -7.38 -23.69 -3.82
CA THR A 543 -8.39 -24.60 -3.26
C THR A 543 -9.81 -24.04 -3.28
N GLY A 544 -10.01 -22.80 -3.75
CA GLY A 544 -11.32 -22.14 -3.85
C GLY A 544 -11.90 -21.72 -2.49
N LYS A 545 -11.11 -21.74 -1.42
CA LYS A 545 -11.53 -21.38 -0.06
C LYS A 545 -11.49 -19.88 0.20
N LEU A 546 -10.56 -19.16 -0.43
CA LEU A 546 -10.44 -17.71 -0.34
C LEU A 546 -11.03 -17.05 -1.59
N PRO A 547 -12.24 -16.47 -1.51
CA PRO A 547 -12.84 -15.76 -2.63
C PRO A 547 -12.07 -14.47 -2.93
N CYS A 548 -11.90 -14.17 -4.22
CA CYS A 548 -11.09 -13.06 -4.72
C CYS A 548 -11.91 -12.04 -5.54
N ASP A 549 -13.19 -12.30 -5.75
CA ASP A 549 -14.06 -11.56 -6.67
C ASP A 549 -14.41 -10.14 -6.20
N GLN A 550 -14.17 -9.82 -4.92
CA GLN A 550 -14.43 -8.51 -4.34
C GLN A 550 -13.17 -7.78 -3.87
N VAL A 551 -11.98 -8.31 -4.16
CA VAL A 551 -10.72 -7.70 -3.74
C VAL A 551 -10.57 -6.34 -4.42
N LYS A 552 -10.43 -5.29 -3.61
CA LYS A 552 -10.25 -3.88 -4.00
C LYS A 552 -8.81 -3.41 -3.79
N PHE A 553 -8.11 -3.97 -2.80
CA PHE A 553 -6.72 -3.63 -2.51
C PHE A 553 -5.83 -4.84 -2.69
N PHE A 554 -4.75 -4.64 -3.44
CA PHE A 554 -3.64 -5.57 -3.47
C PHE A 554 -2.36 -4.87 -3.02
N VAL A 555 -1.89 -5.23 -1.82
CA VAL A 555 -0.71 -4.62 -1.20
C VAL A 555 0.46 -5.58 -1.24
N LEU A 556 1.60 -5.10 -1.72
CA LEU A 556 2.88 -5.80 -1.72
C LEU A 556 3.83 -5.00 -0.83
N ASP A 557 4.03 -5.43 0.42
CA ASP A 557 5.02 -4.83 1.31
C ASP A 557 6.37 -5.56 1.17
N GLU A 558 7.46 -4.82 1.30
CA GLU A 558 8.84 -5.27 1.01
C GLU A 558 8.92 -5.98 -0.37
N ALA A 559 8.43 -5.31 -1.41
CA ALA A 559 8.24 -5.89 -2.76
C ALA A 559 9.53 -6.41 -3.41
N ASP A 560 10.67 -5.79 -3.15
CA ASP A 560 11.99 -6.31 -3.53
C ASP A 560 12.22 -7.71 -2.94
N ARG A 561 12.00 -7.90 -1.64
CA ARG A 561 12.16 -9.20 -0.98
C ARG A 561 11.13 -10.23 -1.43
N LEU A 562 9.90 -9.81 -1.71
CA LEU A 562 8.88 -10.69 -2.28
C LEU A 562 9.36 -11.29 -3.61
N LEU A 563 10.06 -10.52 -4.42
CA LEU A 563 10.64 -10.97 -5.68
C LEU A 563 11.88 -11.86 -5.45
N ASP A 564 12.76 -11.47 -4.53
CA ASP A 564 13.98 -12.21 -4.18
C ASP A 564 13.71 -13.64 -3.72
N THR A 565 12.58 -13.83 -3.05
CA THR A 565 12.13 -15.14 -2.55
C THR A 565 11.45 -16.01 -3.61
N GLY A 566 11.45 -15.57 -4.88
CA GLY A 566 10.91 -16.31 -6.02
C GLY A 566 9.38 -16.27 -6.12
N ASN A 567 8.70 -15.35 -5.42
CA ASN A 567 7.23 -15.32 -5.39
C ASN A 567 6.59 -14.59 -6.59
N GLN A 568 7.37 -14.12 -7.55
CA GLN A 568 6.86 -13.35 -8.70
C GLN A 568 5.72 -14.08 -9.45
N GLU A 569 5.88 -15.37 -9.70
CA GLU A 569 4.85 -16.16 -10.40
C GLU A 569 3.56 -16.27 -9.58
N LEU A 570 3.68 -16.45 -8.27
CA LEU A 570 2.53 -16.51 -7.34
C LEU A 570 1.79 -15.17 -7.32
N ILE A 571 2.51 -14.06 -7.20
CA ILE A 571 1.96 -12.70 -7.23
C ILE A 571 1.17 -12.47 -8.53
N MET A 572 1.76 -12.84 -9.68
CA MET A 572 1.08 -12.73 -10.97
C MET A 572 -0.15 -13.64 -11.08
N LYS A 573 -0.10 -14.85 -10.51
CA LYS A 573 -1.26 -15.76 -10.48
C LYS A 573 -2.41 -15.17 -9.64
N MET A 574 -2.10 -14.61 -8.47
CA MET A 574 -3.09 -13.93 -7.63
C MET A 574 -3.69 -12.73 -8.35
N PHE A 575 -2.85 -11.86 -8.90
CA PHE A 575 -3.28 -10.66 -9.62
C PHE A 575 -4.30 -11.00 -10.72
N ARG A 576 -4.05 -12.04 -11.54
CA ARG A 576 -4.98 -12.51 -12.58
C ARG A 576 -6.33 -13.01 -12.07
N ARG A 577 -6.45 -13.34 -10.77
CA ARG A 577 -7.72 -13.75 -10.13
C ARG A 577 -8.48 -12.57 -9.53
N PHE A 578 -7.84 -11.41 -9.37
CA PHE A 578 -8.48 -10.21 -8.83
C PHE A 578 -9.23 -9.44 -9.92
N PRO A 579 -10.25 -8.63 -9.54
CA PRO A 579 -10.97 -7.78 -10.47
C PRO A 579 -10.02 -6.86 -11.25
N GLN A 580 -10.01 -6.99 -12.57
CA GLN A 580 -9.19 -6.15 -13.45
C GLN A 580 -9.97 -4.90 -13.89
N ALA A 581 -9.25 -3.85 -14.27
CA ALA A 581 -9.90 -2.65 -14.82
C ALA A 581 -10.72 -3.00 -16.07
N GLY A 582 -11.94 -2.45 -16.13
CA GLY A 582 -12.90 -2.73 -17.21
C GLY A 582 -13.99 -3.75 -16.87
N ALA A 583 -14.03 -4.29 -15.64
CA ALA A 583 -15.01 -5.31 -15.20
C ALA A 583 -16.26 -4.76 -14.48
N GLY A 584 -16.66 -3.50 -14.70
CA GLY A 584 -17.89 -2.91 -14.12
C GLY A 584 -17.89 -2.71 -12.59
N VAL A 585 -16.90 -3.24 -11.86
CA VAL A 585 -16.71 -3.10 -10.42
C VAL A 585 -15.47 -2.24 -10.15
N SER A 586 -15.52 -1.44 -9.09
CA SER A 586 -14.43 -0.60 -8.57
C SER A 586 -13.05 -1.23 -8.83
N ARG A 587 -12.23 -0.54 -9.64
CA ARG A 587 -10.89 -0.94 -10.07
C ARG A 587 -10.05 -1.44 -8.88
N LEU A 588 -9.30 -2.53 -9.05
CA LEU A 588 -8.27 -2.93 -8.11
C LEU A 588 -7.22 -1.82 -7.97
N GLN A 589 -6.99 -1.37 -6.74
CA GLN A 589 -5.91 -0.46 -6.38
C GLN A 589 -4.70 -1.27 -5.91
N VAL A 590 -3.56 -1.05 -6.55
CA VAL A 590 -2.31 -1.75 -6.25
C VAL A 590 -1.36 -0.84 -5.50
N LEU A 591 -0.90 -1.32 -4.35
CA LEU A 591 -0.02 -0.58 -3.45
C LEU A 591 1.28 -1.36 -3.28
N LEU A 592 2.38 -0.84 -3.81
CA LEU A 592 3.69 -1.46 -3.77
C LEU A 592 4.61 -0.66 -2.86
N PHE A 593 5.01 -1.26 -1.74
CA PHE A 593 5.95 -0.70 -0.78
C PHE A 593 7.24 -1.51 -0.82
N SER A 594 8.38 -0.81 -0.84
CA SER A 594 9.69 -1.44 -0.96
C SER A 594 10.75 -0.63 -0.24
N ALA A 595 11.87 -1.26 0.13
CA ALA A 595 13.05 -0.52 0.55
C ALA A 595 13.73 0.17 -0.64
N THR A 596 13.53 -0.34 -1.87
CA THR A 596 14.05 0.26 -3.11
C THR A 596 13.04 0.17 -4.26
N LEU A 597 12.87 1.24 -5.05
CA LEU A 597 12.05 1.24 -6.28
C LEU A 597 12.90 1.22 -7.56
N HIS A 598 14.22 1.13 -7.41
CA HIS A 598 15.16 1.20 -8.52
C HIS A 598 15.59 -0.16 -9.07
N SER A 599 15.26 -1.25 -8.36
CA SER A 599 15.46 -2.61 -8.88
C SER A 599 14.72 -2.80 -10.21
N PRO A 600 15.39 -3.32 -11.26
CA PRO A 600 14.75 -3.65 -12.52
C PRO A 600 13.57 -4.62 -12.36
N GLU A 601 13.68 -5.57 -11.43
CA GLU A 601 12.66 -6.58 -11.15
C GLU A 601 11.40 -5.96 -10.54
N VAL A 602 11.56 -5.05 -9.56
CA VAL A 602 10.45 -4.32 -8.93
C VAL A 602 9.72 -3.46 -9.95
N ARG A 603 10.46 -2.73 -10.80
CA ARG A 603 9.87 -1.94 -11.89
C ARG A 603 9.14 -2.81 -12.90
N ALA A 604 9.74 -3.90 -13.34
CA ALA A 604 9.13 -4.83 -14.29
C ALA A 604 7.89 -5.54 -13.74
N LEU A 605 7.80 -5.74 -12.42
CA LEU A 605 6.57 -6.20 -11.77
C LEU A 605 5.53 -5.09 -11.78
N ALA A 606 5.89 -3.89 -11.30
CA ALA A 606 4.98 -2.75 -11.21
C ALA A 606 4.35 -2.39 -12.57
N ASP A 607 5.12 -2.40 -13.65
CA ASP A 607 4.65 -2.15 -15.01
C ASP A 607 3.55 -3.15 -15.46
N LYS A 608 3.48 -4.33 -14.84
CA LYS A 608 2.50 -5.37 -15.16
C LYS A 608 1.24 -5.32 -14.31
N ILE A 609 1.34 -4.84 -13.07
CA ILE A 609 0.25 -4.94 -12.08
C ILE A 609 -0.36 -3.58 -11.72
N CYS A 610 0.41 -2.49 -11.80
CA CYS A 610 -0.06 -1.14 -11.53
C CYS A 610 -0.52 -0.46 -12.82
N GLN A 611 -1.43 0.52 -12.70
CA GLN A 611 -1.84 1.41 -13.79
C GLN A 611 -1.52 2.85 -13.42
N ASN A 612 -0.49 3.41 -14.06
CA ASN A 612 0.03 4.75 -13.83
C ASN A 612 0.27 5.05 -12.33
N PRO A 613 1.09 4.23 -11.64
CA PRO A 613 1.32 4.42 -10.21
C PRO A 613 2.03 5.75 -9.92
N ILE A 614 1.67 6.39 -8.82
CA ILE A 614 2.42 7.53 -8.28
C ILE A 614 3.63 6.97 -7.54
N ILE A 615 4.81 7.47 -7.90
CA ILE A 615 6.08 7.06 -7.30
C ILE A 615 6.46 8.06 -6.22
N ILE A 616 6.57 7.56 -4.99
CA ILE A 616 7.03 8.30 -3.82
C ILE A 616 8.34 7.66 -3.39
N ASP A 617 9.44 8.37 -3.59
CA ASP A 617 10.78 7.86 -3.30
C ASP A 617 11.46 8.80 -2.30
N LEU A 618 11.32 8.48 -1.01
CA LEU A 618 11.94 9.25 0.08
C LEU A 618 13.37 8.82 0.38
N LYS A 619 13.83 7.71 -0.21
CA LYS A 619 15.16 7.16 0.01
C LYS A 619 16.16 7.62 -1.06
N GLY A 620 15.67 7.89 -2.27
CA GLY A 620 16.52 8.11 -3.43
C GLY A 620 17.34 6.86 -3.79
N LYS A 621 18.43 7.04 -4.54
CA LYS A 621 19.38 5.93 -4.78
C LYS A 621 20.04 5.55 -3.45
N ASP A 622 20.05 4.27 -3.10
CA ASP A 622 20.70 3.70 -1.91
C ASP A 622 22.05 4.38 -1.63
N ALA A 623 22.03 5.41 -0.78
CA ALA A 623 23.22 6.13 -0.37
C ALA A 623 23.49 5.75 1.08
N VAL A 624 24.73 5.35 1.37
CA VAL A 624 25.12 5.19 2.77
C VAL A 624 25.16 6.57 3.42
N PRO A 625 24.61 6.75 4.63
CA PRO A 625 24.75 8.01 5.35
C PRO A 625 26.22 8.41 5.44
N GLU A 626 26.53 9.70 5.20
CA GLU A 626 27.90 10.23 5.35
C GLU A 626 28.44 10.09 6.79
N THR A 627 27.55 9.81 7.74
CA THR A 627 27.82 9.58 9.16
C THR A 627 28.37 8.17 9.44
N VAL A 628 28.57 7.34 8.42
CA VAL A 628 29.12 5.98 8.55
C VAL A 628 30.49 5.87 7.88
N ASP A 629 31.50 5.55 8.68
CA ASP A 629 32.81 5.13 8.18
C ASP A 629 32.83 3.62 7.97
N HIS A 630 33.49 3.18 6.90
CA HIS A 630 33.61 1.76 6.55
C HIS A 630 35.07 1.35 6.57
N VAL A 631 35.34 0.22 7.22
CA VAL A 631 36.67 -0.39 7.22
C VAL A 631 36.55 -1.89 7.05
N LEU A 632 37.60 -2.51 6.50
CA LEU A 632 37.69 -3.97 6.43
C LEU A 632 38.87 -4.51 7.23
N VAL A 633 38.73 -5.75 7.71
CA VAL A 633 39.82 -6.54 8.27
C VAL A 633 40.03 -7.72 7.34
N ARG A 634 41.23 -7.81 6.76
CA ARG A 634 41.59 -8.95 5.91
C ARG A 634 41.91 -10.15 6.78
N CYS A 635 41.14 -11.22 6.62
CA CYS A 635 41.34 -12.47 7.31
C CYS A 635 42.13 -13.42 6.42
N ASP A 636 43.46 -13.38 6.56
CA ASP A 636 44.36 -14.27 5.84
C ASP A 636 44.92 -15.37 6.75
N PRO A 637 44.56 -16.65 6.53
CA PRO A 637 45.02 -17.76 7.37
C PRO A 637 46.48 -18.17 7.10
N GLN A 638 47.08 -17.71 6.01
CA GLN A 638 48.49 -17.93 5.67
C GLN A 638 49.39 -16.93 6.40
N GLU A 639 48.94 -15.68 6.51
CA GLU A 639 49.65 -14.61 7.24
C GLU A 639 49.44 -14.69 8.76
N ASP A 640 48.20 -14.86 9.23
CA ASP A 640 47.89 -14.97 10.67
C ASP A 640 47.60 -16.43 11.05
N ARG A 641 48.59 -17.08 11.69
CA ARG A 641 48.50 -18.46 12.17
C ARG A 641 47.86 -18.62 13.56
N SER A 642 47.27 -17.57 14.13
CA SER A 642 46.65 -17.63 15.45
C SER A 642 45.44 -18.56 15.51
N TRP A 643 44.86 -18.94 14.36
CA TRP A 643 43.81 -19.97 14.28
C TRP A 643 44.23 -21.35 14.79
N LEU A 644 45.54 -21.63 14.91
CA LEU A 644 46.09 -22.85 15.49
C LEU A 644 45.98 -22.94 17.02
N GLN A 645 45.79 -21.79 17.67
CA GLN A 645 45.68 -21.77 19.12
C GLN A 645 44.33 -22.36 19.53
N SER A 646 44.32 -23.16 20.60
CA SER A 646 43.12 -23.79 21.14
C SER A 646 42.36 -22.94 22.15
N ASN A 647 42.99 -21.88 22.68
CA ASN A 647 42.39 -20.94 23.61
C ASN A 647 42.36 -19.53 22.99
N PRO A 648 41.24 -18.78 23.09
CA PRO A 648 39.90 -19.26 23.47
C PRO A 648 39.37 -20.35 22.54
N GLU A 649 38.48 -21.20 23.06
CA GLU A 649 37.80 -22.22 22.25
C GLU A 649 36.98 -21.53 21.16
N VAL A 650 37.12 -22.00 19.91
CA VAL A 650 36.43 -21.47 18.73
C VAL A 650 35.44 -22.50 18.18
N PHE A 651 34.26 -22.05 17.79
CA PHE A 651 33.16 -22.93 17.36
C PHE A 651 32.91 -22.79 15.85
N THR A 652 33.06 -23.86 15.09
CA THR A 652 32.81 -23.83 13.63
C THR A 652 31.52 -24.55 13.26
N ASP A 653 31.12 -24.44 11.99
CA ASP A 653 29.87 -24.98 11.47
C ASP A 653 29.90 -26.50 11.19
N ASN A 654 30.94 -27.20 11.65
CA ASN A 654 31.18 -28.64 11.46
C ASN A 654 31.20 -29.12 9.99
N ILE A 655 31.27 -28.21 9.02
CA ILE A 655 31.34 -28.60 7.60
C ILE A 655 32.61 -29.39 7.27
N HIS A 656 33.67 -29.13 8.03
CA HIS A 656 34.99 -29.75 7.92
C HIS A 656 35.21 -30.89 8.92
N ALA A 657 34.17 -31.35 9.64
CA ALA A 657 34.32 -32.39 10.65
C ALA A 657 34.85 -33.74 10.12
N LEU A 658 34.75 -33.97 8.81
CA LEU A 658 35.25 -35.16 8.11
C LEU A 658 36.55 -34.90 7.33
N ASP A 659 36.98 -33.64 7.26
CA ASP A 659 38.21 -33.22 6.59
C ASP A 659 39.39 -33.34 7.59
N ARG A 660 40.62 -33.50 7.08
CA ARG A 660 41.82 -33.59 7.93
C ARG A 660 42.39 -32.22 8.30
N THR A 661 41.56 -31.26 8.66
CA THR A 661 41.91 -29.85 8.90
C THR A 661 42.54 -29.61 10.28
N GLY A 662 43.01 -28.39 10.53
CA GLY A 662 43.56 -27.97 11.83
C GLY A 662 45.09 -28.02 11.93
N GLN A 663 45.81 -28.33 10.85
CA GLN A 663 47.27 -28.43 10.83
C GLN A 663 47.91 -27.33 9.98
N PRO A 664 49.00 -26.68 10.45
CA PRO A 664 49.59 -25.52 9.77
C PRO A 664 50.28 -25.83 8.44
N ASN A 665 50.71 -27.08 8.25
CA ASN A 665 51.46 -27.53 7.06
C ASN A 665 50.56 -28.28 6.07
N LEU A 666 49.25 -28.33 6.32
CA LEU A 666 48.30 -28.96 5.41
C LEU A 666 47.78 -27.92 4.41
N ASP A 667 48.37 -27.91 3.22
CA ASP A 667 47.97 -27.01 2.14
C ASP A 667 46.78 -27.61 1.36
N THR A 668 45.60 -27.60 1.98
CA THR A 668 44.35 -27.99 1.35
C THR A 668 43.33 -26.88 1.44
N ARG A 669 42.45 -26.80 0.44
CA ARG A 669 41.39 -25.78 0.37
C ARG A 669 40.48 -25.85 1.61
N GLU A 670 40.17 -27.05 2.07
CA GLU A 670 39.39 -27.32 3.27
C GLU A 670 40.09 -26.83 4.55
N ASN A 671 41.41 -27.03 4.67
CA ASN A 671 42.17 -26.55 5.82
C ASN A 671 42.19 -25.02 5.90
N TRP A 672 42.39 -24.36 4.75
CA TRP A 672 42.34 -22.90 4.68
C TRP A 672 40.95 -22.33 4.97
N SER A 673 39.91 -23.00 4.47
CA SER A 673 38.51 -22.64 4.78
C SER A 673 38.21 -22.75 6.28
N GLU A 674 38.60 -23.83 6.95
CA GLU A 674 38.40 -23.94 8.40
C GLU A 674 39.23 -22.93 9.18
N ALA A 675 40.48 -22.72 8.76
CA ALA A 675 41.37 -21.75 9.38
C ALA A 675 40.76 -20.34 9.40
N VAL A 676 40.15 -19.90 8.29
CA VAL A 676 39.43 -18.61 8.21
C VAL A 676 38.29 -18.54 9.21
N LYS A 677 37.44 -19.58 9.31
CA LYS A 677 36.31 -19.61 10.24
C LYS A 677 36.77 -19.42 11.69
N ARG A 678 37.86 -20.08 12.08
CA ARG A 678 38.49 -19.95 13.40
C ARG A 678 39.11 -18.57 13.60
N LEU A 679 39.76 -18.04 12.55
CA LEU A 679 40.46 -16.76 12.58
C LEU A 679 39.49 -15.58 12.71
N LYS A 680 38.32 -15.62 12.05
CA LYS A 680 37.30 -14.56 12.12
C LYS A 680 36.78 -14.33 13.55
N GLN A 681 36.53 -15.38 14.32
CA GLN A 681 36.12 -15.24 15.73
C GLN A 681 37.21 -14.57 16.59
N ARG A 682 38.48 -14.88 16.32
CA ARG A 682 39.62 -14.26 17.00
C ARG A 682 39.78 -12.79 16.62
N TYR A 683 39.61 -12.45 15.35
CA TYR A 683 39.59 -11.05 14.92
C TYR A 683 38.45 -10.28 15.57
N LEU A 684 37.26 -10.86 15.67
CA LEU A 684 36.14 -10.23 16.38
C LEU A 684 36.53 -9.86 17.82
N GLN A 685 37.11 -10.78 18.58
CA GLN A 685 37.59 -10.49 19.93
C GLN A 685 38.58 -9.31 19.94
N ARG A 686 39.62 -9.36 19.10
CA ARG A 686 40.63 -8.30 19.03
C ARG A 686 40.02 -6.95 18.65
N ILE A 687 39.04 -6.93 17.76
CA ILE A 687 38.32 -5.72 17.34
C ILE A 687 37.48 -5.16 18.48
N ILE A 688 36.71 -6.01 19.17
CA ILE A 688 35.92 -5.61 20.35
C ILE A 688 36.82 -4.95 21.41
N ASP A 689 37.98 -5.56 21.68
CA ASP A 689 38.92 -5.09 22.69
C ASP A 689 39.60 -3.79 22.25
N ALA A 690 40.08 -3.71 21.00
CA ALA A 690 40.79 -2.55 20.46
C ALA A 690 39.91 -1.29 20.38
N PHE A 691 38.64 -1.45 20.00
CA PHE A 691 37.68 -0.34 19.90
C PHE A 691 36.87 -0.12 21.19
N GLN A 692 37.10 -0.92 22.24
CA GLN A 692 36.38 -0.85 23.51
C GLN A 692 34.85 -0.79 23.34
N MET A 693 34.31 -1.68 22.49
CA MET A 693 32.93 -1.56 22.00
C MET A 693 31.87 -1.79 23.08
N ASP A 694 31.13 -0.74 23.43
CA ASP A 694 30.05 -0.80 24.44
C ASP A 694 28.73 -1.35 23.90
N GLN A 695 28.44 -1.10 22.63
CA GLN A 695 27.22 -1.58 21.98
C GLN A 695 27.49 -1.83 20.49
N CYS A 696 27.20 -3.03 20.00
CA CYS A 696 27.44 -3.37 18.60
C CYS A 696 26.44 -4.39 18.08
N LEU A 697 26.02 -4.20 16.83
CA LEU A 697 25.24 -5.16 16.07
C LEU A 697 26.17 -6.00 15.19
N ILE A 698 26.09 -7.33 15.31
CA ILE A 698 26.97 -8.27 14.62
C ILE A 698 26.15 -9.13 13.67
N PHE A 699 26.50 -9.09 12.39
CA PHE A 699 25.84 -9.85 11.33
C PHE A 699 26.58 -11.14 11.00
N CYS A 700 25.86 -12.25 11.06
CA CYS A 700 26.30 -13.56 10.59
C CYS A 700 25.39 -14.04 9.44
N ARG A 701 25.92 -14.95 8.60
CA ARG A 701 25.17 -15.45 7.44
C ARG A 701 24.03 -16.39 7.84
N THR A 702 24.26 -17.29 8.80
CA THR A 702 23.27 -18.31 9.20
C THR A 702 22.93 -18.23 10.70
N ASN A 703 21.77 -18.79 11.07
CA ASN A 703 21.39 -18.93 12.48
C ASN A 703 22.41 -19.79 13.25
N PHE A 704 23.02 -20.79 12.59
CA PHE A 704 24.01 -21.66 13.23
C PHE A 704 25.31 -20.91 13.54
N ASP A 705 25.73 -20.02 12.63
CA ASP A 705 26.87 -19.12 12.87
C ASP A 705 26.58 -18.17 14.02
N CYS A 706 25.34 -17.66 14.13
CA CYS A 706 24.93 -16.83 15.26
C CYS A 706 25.06 -17.57 16.60
N ASP A 707 24.56 -18.81 16.67
CA ASP A 707 24.64 -19.64 17.87
C ASP A 707 26.10 -20.00 18.23
N ASN A 708 26.95 -20.27 17.23
CA ASN A 708 28.38 -20.50 17.43
C ASN A 708 29.10 -19.27 17.96
N LEU A 709 28.75 -18.09 17.45
CA LEU A 709 29.32 -16.84 17.89
C LEU A 709 28.86 -16.44 19.30
N GLU A 710 27.60 -16.71 19.64
CA GLU A 710 27.06 -16.55 20.99
C GLU A 710 27.82 -17.41 21.99
N LYS A 711 28.07 -18.68 21.65
CA LYS A 711 28.90 -19.57 22.49
C LYS A 711 30.34 -19.05 22.65
N PHE A 712 30.93 -18.56 21.57
CA PHE A 712 32.28 -18.00 21.59
C PHE A 712 32.38 -16.78 22.51
N LEU A 713 31.52 -15.78 22.33
CA LEU A 713 31.56 -14.57 23.16
C LEU A 713 31.21 -14.88 24.63
N ASN A 714 30.25 -15.77 24.88
CA ASN A 714 29.92 -16.19 26.25
C ASN A 714 31.07 -16.97 26.92
N SER A 715 31.88 -17.74 26.17
CA SER A 715 33.03 -18.45 26.75
C SER A 715 34.15 -17.49 27.17
N LEU A 716 34.30 -16.36 26.48
CA LEU A 716 35.22 -15.28 26.86
C LEU A 716 34.79 -14.55 28.14
N GLY A 717 33.47 -14.47 28.38
CA GLY A 717 32.86 -13.75 29.50
C GLY A 717 32.82 -14.47 30.86
N GLY A 718 33.37 -15.69 30.98
CA GLY A 718 33.62 -16.31 32.29
C GLY A 718 32.56 -17.25 32.89
N GLY A 719 31.58 -17.79 32.14
CA GLY A 719 30.68 -18.81 32.72
C GLY A 719 29.73 -19.55 31.78
N ALA A 720 29.63 -20.87 31.95
CA ALA A 720 28.82 -21.83 31.19
C ALA A 720 27.28 -21.66 31.29
N GLY A 721 26.79 -20.52 31.79
CA GLY A 721 25.38 -20.31 32.16
C GLY A 721 24.55 -19.44 31.21
N GLY A 722 25.19 -18.71 30.28
CA GLY A 722 24.54 -17.69 29.44
C GLY A 722 23.94 -16.53 30.26
N PHE A 723 23.69 -15.39 29.62
CA PHE A 723 22.98 -14.27 30.24
C PHE A 723 21.56 -14.69 30.64
N ARG A 724 21.21 -14.59 31.93
CA ARG A 724 19.86 -14.94 32.48
C ARG A 724 19.11 -13.74 33.06
N GLY A 725 19.56 -12.51 32.78
CA GLY A 725 18.89 -11.29 33.19
C GLY A 725 19.07 -10.90 34.67
N LYS A 726 18.07 -10.19 35.19
CA LYS A 726 18.08 -8.80 35.69
C LYS A 726 19.23 -8.16 36.49
N ARG A 727 20.37 -8.78 36.83
CA ARG A 727 21.62 -8.04 37.20
C ARG A 727 22.89 -8.88 37.01
N GLU A 728 23.51 -8.72 35.86
CA GLU A 728 24.87 -8.16 35.74
C GLU A 728 24.69 -7.01 34.74
N THR A 729 24.87 -5.75 35.14
CA THR A 729 24.87 -4.65 34.16
C THR A 729 25.99 -4.97 33.15
N GLY A 730 25.79 -4.84 31.84
CA GLY A 730 26.77 -5.23 30.79
C GLY A 730 28.21 -4.69 30.94
N LYS A 731 28.50 -3.91 31.99
CA LYS A 731 29.82 -3.53 32.50
C LYS A 731 30.63 -4.68 33.13
N GLU A 732 30.02 -5.76 33.61
CA GLU A 732 30.75 -6.85 34.31
C GLU A 732 31.21 -7.98 33.36
N ASN A 733 30.43 -8.28 32.31
CA ASN A 733 30.83 -9.18 31.23
C ASN A 733 31.10 -8.38 29.93
N PRO A 734 32.39 -8.17 29.55
CA PRO A 734 32.75 -7.37 28.39
C PRO A 734 32.33 -7.99 27.06
N TYR A 735 31.87 -9.25 27.04
CA TYR A 735 31.44 -9.97 25.84
C TYR A 735 29.95 -10.40 25.89
N SER A 736 29.15 -9.76 26.77
CA SER A 736 27.71 -10.07 26.88
C SER A 736 27.02 -9.95 25.51
N CYS A 737 26.35 -11.02 25.09
CA CYS A 737 25.71 -11.10 23.79
C CYS A 737 24.36 -11.81 23.83
N CYS A 738 23.53 -11.55 22.83
CA CYS A 738 22.28 -12.28 22.59
C CYS A 738 22.03 -12.45 21.09
N VAL A 739 21.29 -13.51 20.74
CA VAL A 739 21.01 -13.86 19.34
C VAL A 739 19.56 -13.56 18.95
N LEU A 740 19.41 -12.83 17.84
CA LEU A 740 18.17 -12.75 17.07
C LEU A 740 18.30 -13.68 15.86
N ALA A 741 17.68 -14.86 15.98
CA ALA A 741 17.69 -15.88 14.94
C ALA A 741 16.28 -16.38 14.62
N GLY A 742 16.08 -16.79 13.37
CA GLY A 742 14.81 -17.33 12.86
C GLY A 742 14.27 -18.55 13.63
N ALA A 743 15.14 -19.25 14.36
CA ALA A 743 14.79 -20.42 15.16
C ALA A 743 14.28 -20.09 16.58
N ARG A 744 14.49 -18.85 17.07
CA ARG A 744 14.03 -18.41 18.40
C ARG A 744 12.55 -18.02 18.35
N SER A 745 11.84 -18.23 19.47
CA SER A 745 10.44 -17.81 19.64
C SER A 745 10.30 -16.28 19.64
N MET A 746 9.09 -15.78 19.36
CA MET A 746 8.86 -14.33 19.32
C MET A 746 9.09 -13.65 20.67
N ASP A 747 8.75 -14.31 21.78
CA ASP A 747 8.97 -13.78 23.13
C ASP A 747 10.48 -13.70 23.45
N GLU A 748 11.26 -14.72 23.09
CA GLU A 748 12.72 -14.70 23.24
C GLU A 748 13.37 -13.59 22.42
N ARG A 749 12.92 -13.39 21.17
CA ARG A 749 13.43 -12.31 20.31
C ARG A 749 13.12 -10.93 20.88
N ARG A 750 11.89 -10.74 21.40
CA ARG A 750 11.49 -9.47 22.01
C ARG A 750 12.32 -9.18 23.25
N ALA A 751 12.50 -10.17 24.13
CA ALA A 751 13.32 -10.03 25.33
C ALA A 751 14.79 -9.73 25.02
N ALA A 752 15.38 -10.40 24.02
CA ALA A 752 16.76 -10.15 23.58
C ALA A 752 16.92 -8.72 23.03
N LEU A 753 15.97 -8.27 22.22
CA LEU A 753 15.98 -6.92 21.67
C LEU A 753 15.82 -5.85 22.75
N GLU A 754 14.93 -6.07 23.72
CA GLU A 754 14.71 -5.16 24.85
C GLU A 754 15.97 -5.07 25.72
N ALA A 755 16.58 -6.19 26.07
CA ALA A 755 17.84 -6.22 26.82
C ALA A 755 18.98 -5.48 26.09
N PHE A 756 19.08 -5.62 24.76
CA PHE A 756 20.06 -4.87 23.97
C PHE A 756 19.76 -3.36 23.94
N LYS A 757 18.48 -2.96 23.82
CA LYS A 757 18.07 -1.55 23.82
C LYS A 757 18.29 -0.86 25.16
N GLU A 758 18.07 -1.59 26.26
CA GLU A 758 18.29 -1.10 27.63
C GLU A 758 19.79 -1.05 28.00
N GLY A 759 20.67 -1.66 27.19
CA GLY A 759 22.11 -1.73 27.45
C GLY A 759 22.51 -2.83 28.44
N ASP A 760 21.60 -3.76 28.74
CA ASP A 760 21.87 -4.94 29.56
C ASP A 760 22.83 -5.90 28.84
N VAL A 761 22.80 -5.90 27.51
CA VAL A 761 23.65 -6.73 26.64
C VAL A 761 24.40 -5.84 25.64
N ARG A 762 25.72 -6.02 25.52
CA ARG A 762 26.58 -5.20 24.63
C ARG A 762 26.46 -5.59 23.16
N PHE A 763 26.34 -6.89 22.86
CA PHE A 763 26.37 -7.40 21.49
C PHE A 763 25.05 -8.05 21.09
N LEU A 764 24.51 -7.60 19.96
CA LEU A 764 23.35 -8.24 19.35
C LEU A 764 23.78 -8.96 18.08
N ILE A 765 23.67 -10.28 18.07
CA ILE A 765 24.07 -11.14 16.95
C ILE A 765 22.83 -11.50 16.14
N CYS A 766 22.86 -11.29 14.83
CA CYS A 766 21.69 -11.53 13.99
C CYS A 766 22.05 -11.98 12.58
N THR A 767 21.06 -12.57 11.91
CA THR A 767 21.05 -12.76 10.45
C THR A 767 20.35 -11.59 9.76
N ASP A 768 20.55 -11.42 8.45
CA ASP A 768 19.82 -10.42 7.65
C ASP A 768 18.31 -10.54 7.82
N VAL A 769 17.78 -11.76 7.84
CA VAL A 769 16.34 -12.02 7.99
C VAL A 769 15.85 -11.56 9.36
N ALA A 770 16.58 -11.90 10.43
CA ALA A 770 16.16 -11.59 11.79
C ALA A 770 16.32 -10.10 12.16
N ALA A 771 17.26 -9.37 11.54
CA ALA A 771 17.46 -7.95 11.79
C ALA A 771 16.46 -7.04 11.05
N ARG A 772 15.68 -7.59 10.12
CA ARG A 772 14.67 -6.85 9.35
C ARG A 772 13.44 -6.58 10.23
N GLY A 773 12.87 -5.38 10.11
CA GLY A 773 11.73 -4.94 10.94
C GLY A 773 12.12 -4.51 12.36
N ILE A 774 13.38 -4.67 12.75
CA ILE A 774 13.89 -4.20 14.04
C ILE A 774 14.24 -2.72 13.93
N ASP A 775 13.57 -1.91 14.73
CA ASP A 775 13.83 -0.48 14.85
C ASP A 775 14.99 -0.23 15.84
N ILE A 776 16.22 -0.32 15.32
CA ILE A 776 17.45 0.14 15.97
C ILE A 776 18.19 1.03 14.98
N GLN A 777 18.55 2.24 15.39
CA GLN A 777 19.34 3.19 14.60
C GLN A 777 20.34 3.91 15.50
N GLY A 778 21.44 4.42 14.93
CA GLY A 778 22.45 5.16 15.69
C GLY A 778 23.29 4.34 16.64
N LEU A 779 23.50 3.07 16.32
CA LEU A 779 24.53 2.32 17.00
C LEU A 779 25.91 2.92 16.69
N PRO A 780 26.88 2.80 17.60
CA PRO A 780 28.24 3.24 17.35
C PRO A 780 28.99 2.27 16.43
N TYR A 781 28.67 0.97 16.50
CA TYR A 781 29.37 -0.08 15.75
C TYR A 781 28.41 -1.07 15.10
N VAL A 782 28.76 -1.47 13.87
CA VAL A 782 28.23 -2.66 13.18
C VAL A 782 29.42 -3.51 12.71
N ILE A 783 29.36 -4.81 12.97
CA ILE A 783 30.35 -5.78 12.47
C ILE A 783 29.70 -6.76 11.51
N ASN A 784 30.25 -6.89 10.31
CA ASN A 784 29.93 -7.97 9.38
C ASN A 784 30.94 -9.11 9.59
N MET A 785 30.54 -10.18 10.30
CA MET A 785 31.37 -11.39 10.45
C MET A 785 31.51 -12.15 9.13
N THR A 786 30.48 -12.07 8.31
CA THR A 786 30.45 -12.58 6.94
C THR A 786 29.84 -11.50 6.07
N LEU A 787 30.41 -11.23 4.90
CA LEU A 787 29.75 -10.33 3.95
C LEU A 787 28.36 -10.89 3.56
N PRO A 788 27.38 -10.04 3.23
CA PRO A 788 26.10 -10.51 2.73
C PRO A 788 26.23 -11.11 1.33
N ASP A 789 25.34 -12.06 1.00
CA ASP A 789 25.25 -12.67 -0.34
C ASP A 789 24.95 -11.63 -1.44
N ARG A 790 24.50 -10.43 -1.04
CA ARG A 790 24.08 -9.34 -1.91
C ARG A 790 24.58 -7.98 -1.41
N SER A 791 25.04 -7.14 -2.34
CA SER A 791 25.51 -5.78 -2.02
C SER A 791 24.41 -4.87 -1.46
N GLU A 792 23.13 -5.11 -1.79
CA GLU A 792 21.99 -4.37 -1.22
C GLU A 792 21.89 -4.55 0.30
N ASP A 793 22.05 -5.80 0.76
CA ASP A 793 21.92 -6.14 2.17
C ASP A 793 23.05 -5.50 2.99
N TYR A 794 24.21 -5.27 2.39
CA TYR A 794 25.29 -4.51 3.05
C TYR A 794 24.82 -3.12 3.47
N ILE A 795 24.13 -2.40 2.59
CA ILE A 795 23.58 -1.07 2.87
C ILE A 795 22.55 -1.15 4.01
N HIS A 796 21.70 -2.18 4.01
CA HIS A 796 20.72 -2.39 5.07
C HIS A 796 21.35 -2.70 6.43
N ARG A 797 22.46 -3.44 6.46
CA ARG A 797 23.22 -3.73 7.69
C ARG A 797 23.84 -2.47 8.27
N VAL A 798 24.55 -1.70 7.44
CA VAL A 798 25.26 -0.49 7.89
C VAL A 798 24.32 0.69 8.14
N GLY A 799 23.11 0.70 7.57
CA GLY A 799 22.08 1.71 7.90
C GLY A 799 21.60 1.69 9.36
N ARG A 800 22.07 0.74 10.18
CA ARG A 800 21.80 0.66 11.63
C ARG A 800 22.82 1.43 12.47
N VAL A 801 23.94 1.84 11.87
CA VAL A 801 25.05 2.53 12.52
C VAL A 801 25.03 4.03 12.17
N GLY A 802 25.41 4.89 13.11
CA GLY A 802 25.44 6.34 12.91
C GLY A 802 24.07 7.04 12.96
N ARG A 803 24.10 8.34 13.27
CA ARG A 803 22.96 9.29 13.30
C ARG A 803 23.45 10.67 12.85
N ALA A 804 22.54 11.62 12.58
CA ALA A 804 22.90 12.99 12.17
C ALA A 804 23.98 13.63 13.08
N ASP A 805 23.93 13.33 14.39
CA ASP A 805 24.81 13.94 15.39
C ASP A 805 26.00 13.04 15.84
N THR A 806 26.05 11.79 15.37
CA THR A 806 26.99 10.77 15.88
C THR A 806 27.55 9.91 14.75
N MET A 807 28.88 9.87 14.61
CA MET A 807 29.55 8.98 13.66
C MET A 807 29.43 7.52 14.09
N GLY A 808 29.21 6.65 13.11
CA GLY A 808 29.20 5.20 13.24
C GLY A 808 30.34 4.54 12.48
N LEU A 809 30.78 3.36 12.93
CA LEU A 809 31.81 2.56 12.27
C LEU A 809 31.26 1.19 11.86
N ALA A 810 31.32 0.90 10.56
CA ALA A 810 31.02 -0.41 9.99
C ALA A 810 32.32 -1.17 9.69
N ILE A 811 32.53 -2.30 10.36
CA ILE A 811 33.73 -3.15 10.20
C ILE A 811 33.34 -4.46 9.50
N SER A 812 33.97 -4.77 8.38
CA SER A 812 33.75 -6.04 7.65
C SER A 812 34.96 -6.96 7.75
N LEU A 813 34.77 -8.19 8.24
CA LEU A 813 35.79 -9.23 8.18
C LEU A 813 35.70 -9.93 6.83
N VAL A 814 36.77 -9.87 6.04
CA VAL A 814 36.79 -10.40 4.67
C VAL A 814 37.91 -11.41 4.53
N SER A 815 37.56 -12.65 4.19
CA SER A 815 38.51 -13.73 3.92
C SER A 815 39.35 -13.45 2.67
N SER A 816 40.65 -13.79 2.71
CA SER A 816 41.50 -13.79 1.51
C SER A 816 41.32 -15.04 0.63
N VAL A 817 40.66 -16.08 1.14
CA VAL A 817 40.45 -17.36 0.46
C VAL A 817 38.96 -17.77 0.47
N PRO A 818 38.47 -18.53 -0.53
CA PRO A 818 37.08 -18.99 -0.52
C PRO A 818 36.75 -19.91 0.68
N GLU A 819 35.64 -19.63 1.35
CA GLU A 819 35.16 -20.43 2.49
C GLU A 819 34.13 -21.46 2.04
N LYS A 820 34.26 -22.71 2.48
CA LYS A 820 33.21 -23.71 2.30
C LYS A 820 32.11 -23.48 3.32
N VAL A 821 30.87 -23.42 2.88
CA VAL A 821 29.72 -23.05 3.73
C VAL A 821 28.49 -23.89 3.41
N TRP A 822 27.64 -24.12 4.40
CA TRP A 822 26.35 -24.79 4.20
C TRP A 822 25.42 -23.96 3.32
N TYR A 823 24.79 -24.59 2.34
CA TYR A 823 23.78 -23.99 1.47
C TYR A 823 22.78 -25.07 1.03
N CYS A 824 21.71 -25.24 1.82
CA CYS A 824 20.70 -26.25 1.57
C CYS A 824 19.51 -25.67 0.81
N THR A 825 19.27 -26.17 -0.39
CA THR A 825 18.13 -25.78 -1.24
C THR A 825 16.84 -26.56 -0.93
N VAL A 826 16.92 -27.59 -0.08
CA VAL A 826 15.81 -28.49 0.24
C VAL A 826 15.22 -28.13 1.60
N LYS A 827 13.93 -27.77 1.63
CA LYS A 827 13.24 -27.40 2.87
C LYS A 827 13.22 -28.55 3.88
N GLY A 828 13.51 -28.23 5.15
CA GLY A 828 13.42 -29.15 6.28
C GLY A 828 14.68 -29.97 6.57
N ILE A 829 15.68 -29.96 5.69
CA ILE A 829 16.95 -30.66 5.91
C ILE A 829 17.92 -29.76 6.69
N LYS A 830 18.56 -30.31 7.71
CA LYS A 830 19.53 -29.61 8.58
C LYS A 830 20.86 -30.38 8.62
N PRO A 831 21.65 -30.38 7.54
CA PRO A 831 22.83 -31.24 7.41
C PRO A 831 23.91 -30.96 8.48
N TRP A 832 23.98 -29.74 9.01
CA TRP A 832 24.92 -29.36 10.07
C TRP A 832 24.68 -30.05 11.43
N LEU A 833 23.49 -30.62 11.67
CA LEU A 833 23.21 -31.40 12.90
C LEU A 833 23.83 -32.80 12.86
N ALA A 834 23.99 -33.37 11.66
CA ALA A 834 24.60 -34.68 11.45
C ALA A 834 25.37 -34.68 10.11
N PRO A 835 26.55 -34.03 10.06
CA PRO A 835 27.36 -33.99 8.85
C PRO A 835 27.78 -35.41 8.42
N ASP A 836 27.71 -35.67 7.11
CA ASP A 836 28.13 -36.93 6.49
C ASP A 836 28.86 -36.66 5.17
N ALA A 837 29.55 -37.67 4.62
CA ALA A 837 30.35 -37.53 3.41
C ALA A 837 29.54 -37.20 2.13
N LYS A 838 28.20 -37.30 2.17
CA LYS A 838 27.32 -36.92 1.07
C LYS A 838 26.92 -35.46 1.21
N ASN A 839 26.46 -35.05 2.39
CA ASN A 839 25.92 -33.71 2.62
C ASN A 839 27.02 -32.63 2.64
N THR A 840 28.27 -32.95 3.02
CA THR A 840 29.40 -31.99 2.99
C THR A 840 29.95 -31.72 1.60
N ARG A 841 29.45 -32.38 0.54
CA ARG A 841 29.83 -32.08 -0.85
C ARG A 841 29.17 -30.80 -1.35
N THR A 842 29.68 -30.25 -2.44
CA THR A 842 29.04 -29.07 -3.05
C THR A 842 27.68 -29.45 -3.66
N ASN A 843 26.80 -28.46 -3.83
CA ASN A 843 25.51 -28.67 -4.50
C ASN A 843 25.67 -29.26 -5.91
N GLU A 844 26.72 -28.85 -6.64
CA GLU A 844 27.08 -29.40 -7.95
C GLU A 844 27.40 -30.91 -7.90
N GLN A 845 27.84 -31.39 -6.73
CA GLN A 845 28.19 -32.79 -6.47
C GLN A 845 27.09 -33.54 -5.69
N GLY A 846 25.88 -32.98 -5.62
CA GLY A 846 24.73 -33.57 -4.94
C GLY A 846 24.78 -33.49 -3.40
N GLY A 847 25.61 -32.61 -2.85
CA GLY A 847 25.64 -32.29 -1.41
C GLY A 847 24.83 -31.02 -1.07
N HIS A 848 25.20 -30.36 0.03
CA HIS A 848 24.50 -29.20 0.58
C HIS A 848 25.44 -28.04 0.96
N THR A 849 26.52 -27.87 0.19
CA THR A 849 27.53 -26.83 0.43
C THR A 849 27.83 -26.02 -0.83
N ILE A 850 28.40 -24.82 -0.65
CA ILE A 850 28.99 -24.01 -1.72
C ILE A 850 30.35 -23.47 -1.26
N TRP A 851 31.12 -22.94 -2.21
CA TRP A 851 32.29 -22.13 -1.92
C TRP A 851 31.91 -20.66 -1.99
N TYR A 852 32.09 -19.97 -0.86
CA TYR A 852 31.74 -18.58 -0.65
C TYR A 852 32.95 -17.70 -0.92
N ASP A 853 32.82 -16.82 -1.91
CA ASP A 853 33.90 -15.97 -2.41
C ASP A 853 33.71 -14.55 -1.90
N GLU A 854 34.15 -14.29 -0.66
CA GLU A 854 34.08 -12.95 -0.08
C GLU A 854 34.91 -11.89 -0.81
N PRO A 855 36.07 -12.20 -1.42
CA PRO A 855 36.75 -11.25 -2.30
C PRO A 855 35.87 -10.74 -3.44
N GLN A 856 35.09 -11.61 -4.08
CA GLN A 856 34.15 -11.18 -5.12
C GLN A 856 33.00 -10.34 -4.54
N LEU A 857 32.44 -10.76 -3.40
CA LEU A 857 31.36 -10.02 -2.74
C LEU A 857 31.79 -8.62 -2.28
N LEU A 858 33.05 -8.48 -1.83
CA LEU A 858 33.64 -7.19 -1.49
C LEU A 858 33.65 -6.26 -2.71
N GLN A 859 34.04 -6.75 -3.88
CA GLN A 859 34.03 -5.94 -5.11
C GLN A 859 32.62 -5.46 -5.46
N ASP A 860 31.60 -6.31 -5.27
CA ASP A 860 30.21 -5.94 -5.52
C ASP A 860 29.74 -4.85 -4.54
N VAL A 861 30.15 -4.94 -3.27
CA VAL A 861 29.88 -3.91 -2.24
C VAL A 861 30.59 -2.60 -2.59
N GLU A 862 31.89 -2.63 -2.89
CA GLU A 862 32.67 -1.44 -3.24
C GLU A 862 32.15 -0.74 -4.50
N LYS A 863 31.73 -1.52 -5.50
CA LYS A 863 31.07 -1.01 -6.70
C LYS A 863 29.77 -0.27 -6.35
N ARG A 864 28.99 -0.78 -5.40
CA ARG A 864 27.76 -0.12 -4.93
C ARG A 864 28.06 1.15 -4.13
N LEU A 865 29.07 1.11 -3.27
CA LEU A 865 29.54 2.29 -2.52
C LEU A 865 30.23 3.32 -3.41
N THR A 866 30.53 2.98 -4.66
CA THR A 866 31.30 3.79 -5.63
C THR A 866 32.70 4.17 -5.14
N ARG A 867 33.23 3.43 -4.15
CA ARG A 867 34.56 3.63 -3.56
C ARG A 867 35.06 2.32 -2.92
N PRO A 868 36.38 2.08 -2.90
CA PRO A 868 36.95 0.97 -2.15
C PRO A 868 36.79 1.17 -0.64
N ILE A 869 36.69 0.07 0.10
CA ILE A 869 36.66 0.09 1.56
C ILE A 869 38.10 -0.03 2.08
N PRO A 870 38.61 0.95 2.84
CA PRO A 870 39.98 0.89 3.35
C PRO A 870 40.15 -0.22 4.41
N ALA A 871 41.32 -0.86 4.43
CA ALA A 871 41.64 -1.88 5.42
C ALA A 871 42.18 -1.26 6.71
N LEU A 872 41.82 -1.84 7.86
CA LEU A 872 42.53 -1.57 9.12
C LEU A 872 43.98 -2.04 9.00
N ALA A 873 44.89 -1.34 9.69
CA ALA A 873 46.26 -1.79 9.82
C ALA A 873 46.35 -3.07 10.68
N ALA A 874 47.51 -3.75 10.66
CA ALA A 874 47.71 -5.00 11.40
C ALA A 874 47.54 -4.85 12.92
N ASP A 875 47.77 -3.65 13.45
CA ASP A 875 47.53 -3.28 14.85
C ASP A 875 46.09 -2.82 15.12
N LEU A 876 45.20 -2.98 14.13
CA LEU A 876 43.80 -2.53 14.13
C LEU A 876 43.62 -1.01 14.20
N SER A 877 44.67 -0.22 13.93
CA SER A 877 44.55 1.23 13.83
C SER A 877 43.74 1.65 12.60
N LEU A 878 43.00 2.76 12.75
CA LEU A 878 42.17 3.33 11.69
C LEU A 878 43.06 3.91 10.56
N PRO A 879 42.62 3.80 9.29
CA PRO A 879 43.26 4.50 8.18
C PRO A 879 43.40 5.99 8.46
N SER A 880 44.51 6.61 8.04
CA SER A 880 44.84 8.01 8.35
C SER A 880 43.74 9.01 7.99
N GLU A 881 43.04 8.81 6.87
CA GLU A 881 41.91 9.65 6.44
C GLU A 881 40.69 9.57 7.37
N ILE A 882 40.41 8.39 7.91
CA ILE A 882 39.32 8.16 8.86
C ILE A 882 39.76 8.65 10.25
N ALA A 883 40.98 8.31 10.66
CA ALA A 883 41.57 8.76 11.92
C ALA A 883 41.61 10.28 12.02
N ALA A 884 41.98 11.00 10.95
CA ALA A 884 41.98 12.47 10.92
C ALA A 884 40.58 13.07 11.08
N ARG A 885 39.55 12.42 10.50
CA ARG A 885 38.15 12.84 10.59
C ARG A 885 37.59 12.68 12.00
N VAL A 886 37.99 11.60 12.69
CA VAL A 886 37.60 11.34 14.07
C VAL A 886 38.45 12.13 15.08
N ALA A 887 39.72 12.40 14.77
CA ALA A 887 40.60 13.23 15.60
C ALA A 887 40.25 14.74 15.51
N GLY A 888 39.85 15.22 14.32
CA GLY A 888 39.36 16.59 14.13
C GLY A 888 38.09 16.92 14.95
N THR A 889 37.39 15.90 15.45
CA THR A 889 36.24 16.03 16.36
C THR A 889 36.60 16.00 17.85
N GLN A 890 37.84 15.71 18.23
CA GLN A 890 38.31 15.74 19.62
C GLN A 890 39.62 16.54 19.74
N ALA A 891 39.51 17.87 19.71
CA ALA A 891 40.59 18.73 20.18
C ALA A 891 40.65 18.70 21.72
N GLY A 892 41.27 17.65 22.29
CA GLY A 892 41.66 17.63 23.70
C GLY A 892 41.49 16.32 24.45
N SER A 893 42.20 15.25 24.06
CA SER A 893 42.89 14.30 24.96
C SER A 893 43.37 13.10 24.14
N GLY A 894 44.58 12.60 24.42
CA GLY A 894 45.20 11.50 23.67
C GLY A 894 44.60 10.12 23.97
N GLY A 895 43.28 9.97 23.81
CA GLY A 895 42.55 8.70 23.91
C GLY A 895 42.18 8.13 22.52
N ALA A 896 41.99 6.81 22.43
CA ALA A 896 41.54 6.14 21.22
C ALA A 896 40.20 6.71 20.72
N ALA A 897 40.06 6.82 19.40
CA ALA A 897 38.88 7.34 18.72
C ALA A 897 37.59 6.61 19.14
N GLN A 898 36.75 7.23 19.97
CA GLN A 898 35.50 6.63 20.45
C GLN A 898 34.32 7.07 19.58
N TYR A 899 33.84 6.16 18.73
CA TYR A 899 32.58 6.33 18.00
C TYR A 899 31.40 6.26 18.99
N GLY A 900 30.32 7.00 18.74
CA GLY A 900 29.17 7.05 19.66
C GLY A 900 29.05 8.31 20.54
N GLN A 901 30.05 9.20 20.57
CA GLN A 901 29.97 10.49 21.29
C GLN A 901 29.34 11.61 20.44
N GLN A 902 28.46 12.43 21.03
CA GLN A 902 27.77 13.53 20.35
C GLN A 902 28.74 14.62 19.87
N ARG A 903 28.57 15.07 18.62
CA ARG A 903 29.25 16.27 18.12
C ARG A 903 28.81 17.51 18.91
N GLY A 904 29.76 18.28 19.44
CA GLY A 904 29.50 19.66 19.82
C GLY A 904 29.06 20.45 18.58
N GLY A 905 27.83 20.97 18.59
CA GLY A 905 27.13 21.53 17.43
C GLY A 905 27.82 22.71 16.76
N GLY A 906 28.69 22.41 15.78
CA GLY A 906 29.22 23.37 14.83
C GLY A 906 28.76 23.02 13.42
N VAL A 907 27.86 23.83 12.85
CA VAL A 907 27.46 23.76 11.44
C VAL A 907 28.70 23.98 10.55
N SER A 908 28.85 23.17 9.50
CA SER A 908 29.92 23.29 8.50
C SER A 908 30.06 24.75 8.02
N LYS A 909 31.31 25.22 7.89
CA LYS A 909 31.64 26.58 7.44
C LYS A 909 31.00 26.92 6.08
N ASP A 910 30.93 25.94 5.18
CA ASP A 910 30.35 26.10 3.84
C ASP A 910 28.83 26.28 3.88
N VAL A 911 28.16 25.62 4.84
CA VAL A 911 26.72 25.78 5.08
C VAL A 911 26.45 27.14 5.73
N MET A 912 27.33 27.58 6.64
CA MET A 912 27.22 28.88 7.30
C MET A 912 27.37 30.06 6.33
N GLU A 913 28.27 29.95 5.36
CA GLU A 913 28.48 30.97 4.31
C GLU A 913 27.28 31.07 3.36
N ARG A 914 26.69 29.93 2.96
CA ARG A 914 25.46 29.92 2.14
C ARG A 914 24.28 30.51 2.90
N VAL A 915 24.08 30.11 4.16
CA VAL A 915 23.00 30.63 5.02
C VAL A 915 23.14 32.14 5.23
N GLN A 916 24.36 32.65 5.39
CA GLN A 916 24.61 34.10 5.49
C GLN A 916 24.24 34.85 4.20
N ALA A 917 24.48 34.25 3.03
CA ALA A 917 24.16 34.88 1.75
C ALA A 917 22.65 35.06 1.52
N VAL A 918 21.81 34.12 2.00
CA VAL A 918 20.34 34.18 1.78
C VAL A 918 19.58 34.92 2.88
N ARG A 919 20.21 35.13 4.05
CA ARG A 919 19.60 35.75 5.24
C ARG A 919 18.87 37.08 4.98
N PRO A 920 19.40 38.03 4.18
CA PRO A 920 18.71 39.31 3.94
C PRO A 920 17.42 39.16 3.14
N ALA A 921 17.41 38.24 2.17
CA ALA A 921 16.23 37.97 1.33
C ALA A 921 15.11 37.31 2.15
N VAL A 922 15.48 36.40 3.05
CA VAL A 922 14.55 35.71 3.96
C VAL A 922 13.92 36.68 4.97
N GLN A 923 14.71 37.63 5.51
CA GLN A 923 14.19 38.65 6.43
C GLN A 923 13.19 39.58 5.76
N GLU A 924 13.40 39.93 4.50
CA GLU A 924 12.45 40.76 3.74
C GLU A 924 11.17 40.00 3.38
N LEU A 925 11.27 38.70 3.08
CA LEU A 925 10.11 37.84 2.83
C LEU A 925 9.21 37.74 4.08
N ALA A 926 9.81 37.50 5.25
CA ALA A 926 9.09 37.44 6.52
C ALA A 926 8.40 38.78 6.86
N ARG A 927 9.03 39.91 6.50
CA ARG A 927 8.44 41.26 6.68
C ARG A 927 7.20 41.45 5.81
N LEU A 928 7.25 41.02 4.54
CA LEU A 928 6.11 41.10 3.61
C LEU A 928 4.96 40.18 4.02
N GLU A 929 5.27 38.97 4.49
CA GLU A 929 4.28 38.02 5.01
C GLU A 929 3.56 38.59 6.25
N HIS A 930 4.30 39.16 7.19
CA HIS A 930 3.72 39.80 8.37
C HIS A 930 2.79 40.97 8.01
N GLN A 931 3.14 41.76 6.99
CA GLN A 931 2.27 42.83 6.49
C GLN A 931 0.98 42.28 5.86
N ALA A 932 1.06 41.16 5.12
CA ALA A 932 -0.11 40.52 4.54
C ALA A 932 -1.06 39.93 5.59
N GLN A 933 -0.52 39.24 6.61
CA GLN A 933 -1.29 38.69 7.73
C GLN A 933 -1.95 39.79 8.57
N THR A 934 -1.23 40.87 8.85
CA THR A 934 -1.76 42.01 9.62
C THR A 934 -2.90 42.71 8.86
N SER A 935 -2.78 42.84 7.54
CA SER A 935 -3.84 43.37 6.66
C SER A 935 -5.09 42.48 6.68
N PHE A 936 -4.93 41.15 6.67
CA PHE A 936 -6.03 40.18 6.78
C PHE A 936 -6.79 40.29 8.11
N PHE A 937 -6.08 40.42 9.24
CA PHE A 937 -6.72 40.62 10.55
C PHE A 937 -7.44 41.97 10.69
N GLN A 938 -6.93 43.04 10.07
CA GLN A 938 -7.61 44.32 10.02
C GLN A 938 -8.91 44.25 9.20
N LEU A 939 -8.94 43.44 8.13
CA LEU A 939 -10.15 43.16 7.34
C LEU A 939 -11.20 42.42 8.18
N LYS A 940 -10.78 41.36 8.90
CA LYS A 940 -11.66 40.57 9.78
C LYS A 940 -12.32 41.41 10.87
N ARG A 941 -11.58 42.39 11.44
CA ARG A 941 -12.12 43.38 12.40
C ARG A 941 -13.11 44.36 11.79
N LYS A 942 -12.90 44.81 10.55
CA LYS A 942 -13.86 45.67 9.84
C LYS A 942 -15.19 44.95 9.57
N TRP A 943 -15.17 43.64 9.32
CA TRP A 943 -16.36 42.84 9.07
C TRP A 943 -17.16 42.55 10.34
N ALA A 944 -16.49 42.32 11.47
CA ALA A 944 -17.14 42.18 12.78
C ALA A 944 -17.80 43.47 13.30
N ALA A 945 -17.53 44.62 12.68
CA ALA A 945 -18.16 45.91 13.02
C ALA A 945 -19.35 46.27 12.09
N VAL A 946 -19.61 45.46 11.06
CA VAL A 946 -20.68 45.65 10.07
C VAL A 946 -21.78 44.57 10.19
N ALA A 947 -21.47 43.42 10.81
CA ALA A 947 -22.44 42.45 11.30
C ALA A 947 -22.96 42.84 12.69
#